data_AF-A0A7X7KN59-F1
#
_entry.id   AF-A0A7X7KN59-F1
#
_cell.length_a   1.000
_cell.length_b   1.000
_cell.length_c   1.000
_cell.angle_alpha   90.00
_cell.angle_beta   90.00
_cell.angle_gamma   90.00
#
_symmetry.space_group_name_H-M   'P 1'
#
loop_
_entity.id
_entity.type
_entity.pdbx_description
1 polymer ?
#
loop_
_entity_poly.entity_id
_entity_poly.type
_entity_poly.pdbx_seq_one_letter_code
_entity_poly.pdbx_strand_id
1 'polypeptide(L)'
;MMLPSTWSRAVGLVVLALALAIGRAGADPADPLTPGLVACLPCDEDLRWVTLSGEEGAAGFARPSLAWDDALQPVPENDPRLVPGRFGRGILLEPGAESDEPLCARNWLPPEVAEVIPRPGLPLAFQPFREAAVAVIQATPAEWRGLAEPILEGLAALHLTAAADNSGAEMRLPVVVPAGEYTASAYARVNPDAPADERLVLEVVDADTGAVLGRGERVLDGTWRRLEVAVAVSAAGGGGTGAGQDGRPVRLRAVLPRAGQVAMLDAIMLERRGSPSPAGTGSASSWLPGHAARAAERLDLDDLRSSLARQTGTIAFWIALRGAPQAQRTLVELASRKPWQPHLHLTLLEDRVLHLGRRATPPETARGEVSWPPGSWHHLAVTWTATAAAVYVDGVRTAAIDGLEIPPRPAGITLGSSSADTTAQAVLDDILVYDRVLPDDAIARLAAATAPAAGLEFPPVTLRPERFVEAIARGREPQLWRCELRHRGTAPLAAVDITFRLGPAMALTRRLAELPPGHVGPVEFIFLADLAVGTYPLTVTAVTEGRELARFSRRVEVTPAPEPAENLQILAAGRNADRAYGFTAAGGDLLEAMRQGLAWAPRHRYLGYPRRRLGEDRVMTLSGQPGMTRLTSPAMVEQARRESERWAMRLAGVPALRAVTLNSEAQWIHDHDFTPATVTWVRQTFHLDLDAWRHPPDGDPMAHQLPLGRLRPSIAGIDLPADRIVDPRTPLYAYHRWFHGPVGPTESWLNQVLSDALRSRRPDVLTIQDAVLRRPAVRAFERLSVAQEGFSCAEPLAGVMVQESLNAAVRRTGLRPAGLPRLILPAGTAAPFNAMATADLFREAAWLCVLQPIRLLACRDTDALFMDPAETRWRSAGPADLERLFGTPAPTWAEAQRVLEASPEMARSLLARSDDLLAAVRQVLSAEIAPLGALVPSWRNRPRRLAIVRSFASQLFS
;
A
#
# COMPACT_ATOMS: atom_id res chain seq x y z
N MET A 1 22.96 -78.54 -4.28
CA MET A 1 21.72 -78.96 -3.60
C MET A 1 20.88 -77.71 -3.37
N MET A 2 19.85 -77.54 -4.20
CA MET A 2 18.94 -76.37 -4.23
C MET A 2 17.77 -76.59 -3.27
N LEU A 3 17.41 -75.57 -2.49
CA LEU A 3 16.05 -75.29 -2.01
C LEU A 3 15.83 -73.76 -2.09
N PRO A 4 14.61 -73.27 -2.38
CA PRO A 4 14.39 -72.13 -3.26
C PRO A 4 14.03 -70.81 -2.55
N SER A 5 14.26 -69.74 -3.30
CA SER A 5 14.18 -68.30 -3.03
C SER A 5 12.77 -67.70 -2.84
N THR A 6 11.80 -68.47 -2.35
CA THR A 6 10.40 -67.99 -2.26
C THR A 6 10.05 -67.29 -0.95
N TRP A 7 10.83 -67.46 0.12
CA TRP A 7 10.49 -66.89 1.44
C TRP A 7 11.05 -65.48 1.70
N SER A 8 12.20 -65.08 1.10
CA SER A 8 12.71 -63.71 1.29
C SER A 8 11.98 -62.67 0.42
N ARG A 9 11.43 -63.08 -0.74
CA ARG A 9 10.59 -62.21 -1.56
C ARG A 9 9.21 -61.96 -0.96
N ALA A 10 8.62 -62.94 -0.26
CA ALA A 10 7.33 -62.76 0.40
C ALA A 10 7.43 -61.82 1.61
N VAL A 11 8.48 -61.94 2.43
CA VAL A 11 8.70 -61.01 3.56
C VAL A 11 9.13 -59.63 3.06
N GLY A 12 9.95 -59.55 2.00
CA GLY A 12 10.30 -58.29 1.35
C GLY A 12 9.09 -57.58 0.70
N LEU A 13 8.17 -58.31 0.06
CA LEU A 13 6.93 -57.73 -0.49
C LEU A 13 5.92 -57.38 0.59
N VAL A 14 5.84 -58.10 1.71
CA VAL A 14 4.95 -57.74 2.83
C VAL A 14 5.50 -56.53 3.60
N VAL A 15 6.81 -56.39 3.76
CA VAL A 15 7.43 -55.19 4.37
C VAL A 15 7.39 -53.99 3.43
N LEU A 16 7.55 -54.19 2.10
CA LEU A 16 7.39 -53.12 1.12
C LEU A 16 5.91 -52.73 0.91
N ALA A 17 4.98 -53.68 0.99
CA ALA A 17 3.54 -53.41 0.97
C ALA A 17 3.05 -52.78 2.29
N LEU A 18 3.63 -53.13 3.45
CA LEU A 18 3.38 -52.39 4.70
C LEU A 18 4.00 -50.99 4.63
N ALA A 19 5.20 -50.81 4.08
CA ALA A 19 5.81 -49.49 3.92
C ALA A 19 5.06 -48.61 2.90
N LEU A 20 4.51 -49.21 1.83
CA LEU A 20 3.65 -48.53 0.84
C LEU A 20 2.20 -48.33 1.32
N ALA A 21 1.73 -49.13 2.29
CA ALA A 21 0.43 -48.92 2.95
C ALA A 21 0.52 -47.93 4.12
N ILE A 22 1.66 -47.82 4.80
CA ILE A 22 1.93 -46.81 5.83
C ILE A 22 2.16 -45.42 5.20
N GLY A 23 2.53 -45.35 3.92
CA GLY A 23 2.55 -44.11 3.13
C GLY A 23 1.21 -43.71 2.49
N ARG A 24 0.09 -44.32 2.90
CA ARG A 24 -1.27 -43.94 2.50
C ARG A 24 -2.23 -44.03 3.69
N ALA A 25 -1.88 -43.35 4.78
CA ALA A 25 -2.86 -42.96 5.76
C ALA A 25 -3.35 -41.55 5.36
N GLY A 26 -4.53 -41.48 4.73
CA GLY A 26 -5.27 -40.22 4.75
C GLY A 26 -5.38 -39.77 6.21
N ALA A 27 -5.17 -38.48 6.44
CA ALA A 27 -5.17 -37.85 7.77
C ALA A 27 -6.15 -38.55 8.71
N ASP A 28 -5.64 -39.07 9.82
CA ASP A 28 -6.48 -39.63 10.88
C ASP A 28 -7.54 -38.57 11.21
N PRO A 29 -8.85 -38.85 11.03
CA PRO A 29 -9.90 -37.91 11.38
C PRO A 29 -9.86 -37.47 12.86
N ALA A 30 -9.08 -38.19 13.69
CA ALA A 30 -8.82 -37.87 15.09
C ALA A 30 -7.60 -36.96 15.35
N ASP A 31 -6.80 -36.55 14.35
CA ASP A 31 -5.70 -35.60 14.57
C ASP A 31 -6.28 -34.19 14.85
N PRO A 32 -6.12 -33.62 16.05
CA PRO A 32 -6.68 -32.32 16.39
C PRO A 32 -6.09 -31.15 15.58
N LEU A 33 -4.97 -31.36 14.85
CA LEU A 33 -4.29 -30.34 14.03
C LEU A 33 -4.87 -30.16 12.64
N THR A 34 -5.71 -31.09 12.17
CA THR A 34 -6.32 -31.03 10.83
C THR A 34 -7.59 -30.18 10.80
N PRO A 35 -8.57 -30.34 11.73
CA PRO A 35 -9.81 -29.58 11.67
C PRO A 35 -9.61 -28.08 11.90
N GLY A 36 -10.17 -27.27 11.00
CA GLY A 36 -10.17 -25.81 11.10
C GLY A 36 -8.90 -25.12 10.58
N LEU A 37 -7.92 -25.87 10.04
CA LEU A 37 -6.74 -25.27 9.39
C LEU A 37 -7.18 -24.56 8.09
N VAL A 38 -7.04 -23.24 8.05
CA VAL A 38 -7.44 -22.38 6.92
C VAL A 38 -6.27 -21.76 6.17
N ALA A 39 -5.05 -21.84 6.71
CA ALA A 39 -3.85 -21.46 5.98
C ALA A 39 -2.61 -22.15 6.55
N CYS A 40 -1.80 -22.72 5.66
CA CYS A 40 -0.40 -23.05 5.90
C CYS A 40 0.45 -22.29 4.89
N LEU A 41 1.35 -21.43 5.36
CA LEU A 41 2.25 -20.65 4.51
C LEU A 41 3.67 -21.20 4.62
N PRO A 42 4.14 -22.00 3.65
CA PRO A 42 5.56 -22.24 3.50
C PRO A 42 6.20 -20.90 3.12
N CYS A 43 7.18 -20.45 3.91
CA CYS A 43 7.87 -19.16 3.76
C CYS A 43 8.75 -19.10 2.49
N ASP A 44 8.13 -19.23 1.33
CA ASP A 44 8.72 -19.20 -0.01
C ASP A 44 8.42 -17.88 -0.76
N GLU A 45 9.07 -17.68 -1.91
CA GLU A 45 9.06 -16.42 -2.67
C GLU A 45 7.65 -15.98 -3.11
N ASP A 46 6.79 -16.93 -3.48
CA ASP A 46 5.44 -16.62 -3.95
C ASP A 46 4.47 -16.25 -2.81
N LEU A 47 4.88 -16.41 -1.54
CA LEU A 47 4.08 -16.19 -0.34
C LEU A 47 2.66 -16.80 -0.43
N ARG A 48 2.57 -18.02 -0.96
CA ARG A 48 1.29 -18.73 -1.17
C ARG A 48 0.95 -19.60 0.02
N TRP A 49 -0.14 -19.27 0.69
CA TRP A 49 -0.71 -20.17 1.68
C TRP A 49 -1.61 -21.20 1.02
N VAL A 50 -1.68 -22.40 1.59
CA VAL A 50 -2.53 -23.51 1.12
C VAL A 50 -3.34 -24.10 2.27
N THR A 51 -4.55 -24.55 1.97
CA THR A 51 -5.39 -25.34 2.88
C THR A 51 -5.25 -26.84 2.60
N LEU A 52 -5.71 -27.68 3.54
CA LEU A 52 -5.78 -29.13 3.35
C LEU A 52 -6.78 -29.53 2.25
N SER A 53 -7.73 -28.66 1.91
CA SER A 53 -8.62 -28.87 0.77
C SER A 53 -7.99 -28.48 -0.57
N GLY A 54 -6.78 -27.94 -0.59
CA GLY A 54 -6.13 -27.48 -1.83
C GLY A 54 -6.63 -26.14 -2.32
N GLU A 55 -7.23 -25.34 -1.44
CA GLU A 55 -7.39 -23.92 -1.72
C GLU A 55 -6.04 -23.22 -1.51
N GLU A 56 -5.66 -22.34 -2.43
CA GLU A 56 -4.47 -21.51 -2.33
C GLU A 56 -4.87 -20.04 -2.32
N GLY A 57 -4.12 -19.21 -1.60
CA GLY A 57 -4.19 -17.75 -1.69
C GLY A 57 -2.80 -17.13 -1.58
N ALA A 58 -2.72 -15.81 -1.42
CA ALA A 58 -1.45 -15.11 -1.23
C ALA A 58 -1.45 -14.34 0.10
N ALA A 59 -0.31 -14.31 0.76
CA ALA A 59 -0.03 -13.29 1.75
C ALA A 59 0.47 -12.02 1.05
N GLY A 60 0.08 -10.86 1.57
CA GLY A 60 0.65 -9.58 1.18
C GLY A 60 1.91 -9.33 1.99
N PHE A 61 3.00 -8.95 1.33
CA PHE A 61 4.16 -8.38 2.01
C PHE A 61 4.20 -6.89 1.71
N ALA A 62 4.37 -6.07 2.75
CA ALA A 62 4.45 -4.63 2.62
C ALA A 62 5.84 -4.15 3.05
N ARG A 63 6.54 -3.53 2.11
CA ARG A 63 7.76 -2.75 2.31
C ARG A 63 7.84 -1.72 1.17
N PRO A 64 7.29 -0.51 1.34
CA PRO A 64 7.32 0.55 0.32
C PRO A 64 8.71 1.22 0.22
N SER A 65 9.77 0.41 0.23
CA SER A 65 11.17 0.83 0.02
C SER A 65 12.01 -0.35 -0.50
N LEU A 66 13.09 -0.06 -1.23
CA LEU A 66 14.10 -1.06 -1.58
C LEU A 66 14.75 -1.60 -0.31
N ALA A 67 15.14 -2.87 -0.32
CA ALA A 67 15.97 -3.48 0.72
C ALA A 67 17.17 -4.18 0.09
N TRP A 68 18.07 -4.67 0.95
CA TRP A 68 19.19 -5.50 0.56
C TRP A 68 19.18 -6.77 1.40
N ASP A 69 19.53 -7.89 0.77
CA ASP A 69 19.69 -9.16 1.46
C ASP A 69 21.08 -9.28 2.10
N ASP A 70 21.33 -10.42 2.75
CA ASP A 70 22.63 -10.71 3.40
C ASP A 70 23.76 -10.89 2.37
N ALA A 71 23.44 -10.99 1.07
CA ALA A 71 24.35 -10.99 -0.08
C ALA A 71 24.47 -9.60 -0.75
N LEU A 72 23.93 -8.55 -0.12
CA LEU A 72 23.83 -7.16 -0.60
C LEU A 72 23.25 -7.06 -2.02
N GLN A 73 22.36 -7.96 -2.38
CA GLN A 73 21.58 -7.82 -3.60
C GLN A 73 20.33 -6.97 -3.32
N PRO A 74 19.95 -6.07 -4.24
CA PRO A 74 18.76 -5.27 -4.07
C PRO A 74 17.51 -6.16 -4.14
N VAL A 75 16.68 -6.09 -3.11
CA VAL A 75 15.39 -6.76 -3.03
C VAL A 75 14.29 -5.73 -3.30
N PRO A 76 13.51 -5.88 -4.38
CA PRO A 76 12.51 -4.90 -4.80
C PRO A 76 11.50 -4.52 -3.72
N GLU A 77 10.89 -3.36 -3.84
CA GLU A 77 9.81 -2.91 -2.95
C GLU A 77 8.70 -3.96 -2.87
N ASN A 78 8.23 -4.25 -1.66
CA ASN A 78 7.19 -5.23 -1.33
C ASN A 78 7.53 -6.72 -1.60
N ASP A 79 8.77 -7.04 -1.97
CA ASP A 79 9.21 -8.44 -2.05
C ASP A 79 9.79 -8.90 -0.69
N PRO A 80 9.43 -10.08 -0.18
CA PRO A 80 9.94 -10.58 1.08
C PRO A 80 11.44 -10.87 0.99
N ARG A 81 12.14 -10.80 2.13
CA ARG A 81 13.49 -11.33 2.24
C ARG A 81 13.45 -12.69 2.88
N LEU A 82 13.92 -13.68 2.14
CA LEU A 82 14.00 -15.06 2.61
C LEU A 82 15.39 -15.32 3.18
N VAL A 83 15.43 -15.83 4.40
CA VAL A 83 16.66 -16.21 5.12
C VAL A 83 16.51 -17.65 5.62
N PRO A 84 17.58 -18.31 6.12
CA PRO A 84 17.44 -19.62 6.73
C PRO A 84 16.39 -19.61 7.87
N GLY A 85 15.38 -20.47 7.74
CA GLY A 85 14.30 -20.69 8.69
C GLY A 85 14.56 -21.87 9.63
N ARG A 86 13.58 -22.21 10.46
CA ARG A 86 13.59 -23.36 11.37
C ARG A 86 13.55 -24.69 10.61
N PHE A 87 12.81 -24.71 9.49
CA PHE A 87 12.51 -25.89 8.68
C PHE A 87 12.81 -25.70 7.19
N GLY A 88 13.58 -24.66 6.83
CA GLY A 88 13.95 -24.37 5.45
C GLY A 88 14.22 -22.89 5.27
N ARG A 89 13.29 -22.18 4.63
CA ARG A 89 13.33 -20.72 4.47
C ARG A 89 12.38 -20.07 5.45
N GLY A 90 12.75 -18.90 5.97
CA GLY A 90 11.94 -18.06 6.83
C GLY A 90 11.87 -16.63 6.28
N ILE A 91 10.80 -15.92 6.62
CA ILE A 91 10.60 -14.52 6.22
C ILE A 91 11.20 -13.60 7.27
N LEU A 92 12.11 -12.73 6.86
CA LEU A 92 12.63 -11.67 7.72
C LEU A 92 11.66 -10.49 7.75
N LEU A 93 11.23 -10.10 8.95
CA LEU A 93 10.49 -8.86 9.20
C LEU A 93 11.34 -7.90 10.03
N GLU A 94 11.79 -6.82 9.41
CA GLU A 94 12.63 -5.78 10.03
C GLU A 94 11.90 -4.44 10.23
N PRO A 95 12.40 -3.63 11.16
CA PRO A 95 11.86 -2.31 11.48
C PRO A 95 12.20 -1.30 10.39
N GLY A 96 11.43 -0.23 10.35
CA GLY A 96 11.61 0.86 9.40
C GLY A 96 10.70 2.05 9.71
N ALA A 97 10.94 3.17 9.02
CA ALA A 97 10.27 4.44 9.25
C ALA A 97 9.38 4.82 8.06
N GLU A 98 8.12 5.16 8.33
CA GLU A 98 7.16 5.57 7.29
C GLU A 98 6.97 7.10 7.22
N SER A 99 7.59 7.89 8.10
CA SER A 99 7.49 9.37 8.14
C SER A 99 8.18 10.06 6.96
N ASP A 100 7.66 11.19 6.47
CA ASP A 100 8.22 11.92 5.32
C ASP A 100 9.71 12.27 5.46
N GLU A 101 10.15 12.58 6.68
CA GLU A 101 11.55 12.69 7.06
C GLU A 101 11.89 11.57 8.04
N PRO A 102 12.48 10.45 7.58
CA PRO A 102 12.85 9.35 8.45
C PRO A 102 14.09 9.74 9.26
N LEU A 103 13.89 10.02 10.55
CA LEU A 103 15.00 10.22 11.49
C LEU A 103 15.69 8.91 11.83
N CYS A 104 14.98 7.78 11.75
CA CYS A 104 15.46 6.44 12.04
C CYS A 104 15.35 5.51 10.83
N ALA A 105 15.95 4.33 10.94
CA ALA A 105 16.01 3.35 9.85
C ALA A 105 16.60 3.94 8.54
N ARG A 106 17.57 4.85 8.70
CA ARG A 106 18.23 5.64 7.65
C ARG A 106 19.74 5.54 7.80
N ASN A 107 20.45 5.27 6.71
CA ASN A 107 21.90 5.44 6.67
C ASN A 107 22.24 6.94 6.56
N TRP A 108 22.86 7.50 7.59
CA TRP A 108 23.29 8.89 7.63
C TRP A 108 24.55 9.14 6.83
N LEU A 109 25.34 8.10 6.52
CA LEU A 109 26.55 8.26 5.71
C LEU A 109 26.22 8.62 4.26
N PRO A 110 27.07 9.43 3.62
CA PRO A 110 26.91 9.73 2.20
C PRO A 110 27.33 8.53 1.33
N PRO A 111 26.83 8.43 0.09
CA PRO A 111 27.09 7.30 -0.81
C PRO A 111 28.57 6.93 -0.98
N GLU A 112 29.46 7.92 -1.04
CA GLU A 112 30.90 7.69 -1.27
C GLU A 112 31.57 6.99 -0.08
N VAL A 113 30.96 7.06 1.10
CA VAL A 113 31.41 6.37 2.31
C VAL A 113 30.68 5.04 2.46
N ALA A 114 29.35 5.05 2.30
CA ALA A 114 28.53 3.86 2.54
C ALA A 114 28.77 2.73 1.54
N GLU A 115 29.01 3.09 0.27
CA GLU A 115 29.20 2.17 -0.86
C GLU A 115 30.67 2.11 -1.30
N VAL A 116 31.56 2.86 -0.64
CA VAL A 116 33.00 2.94 -0.97
C VAL A 116 33.27 3.30 -2.46
N ILE A 117 32.38 4.09 -3.07
CA ILE A 117 32.48 4.44 -4.49
C ILE A 117 33.49 5.58 -4.69
N PRO A 118 34.58 5.39 -5.48
CA PRO A 118 35.47 6.49 -5.84
C PRO A 118 34.83 7.42 -6.87
N ARG A 119 34.97 8.73 -6.68
CA ARG A 119 34.51 9.74 -7.64
C ARG A 119 35.65 10.19 -8.54
N PRO A 120 35.53 10.10 -9.88
CA PRO A 120 36.58 10.57 -10.80
C PRO A 120 36.97 12.02 -10.52
N GLY A 121 38.26 12.29 -10.35
CA GLY A 121 38.78 13.63 -10.11
C GLY A 121 38.63 14.18 -8.69
N LEU A 122 38.11 13.39 -7.73
CA LEU A 122 38.01 13.78 -6.32
C LEU A 122 38.85 12.85 -5.41
N PRO A 123 39.35 13.34 -4.26
CA PRO A 123 40.00 12.50 -3.27
C PRO A 123 39.06 11.40 -2.74
N LEU A 124 39.65 10.29 -2.27
CA LEU A 124 38.90 9.25 -1.56
C LEU A 124 38.15 9.84 -0.35
N ALA A 125 36.95 9.30 -0.10
CA ALA A 125 36.12 9.65 1.04
C ALA A 125 36.79 9.33 2.39
N PHE A 126 37.77 8.42 2.37
CA PHE A 126 38.63 8.07 3.49
C PHE A 126 40.04 8.67 3.33
N GLN A 127 40.66 8.98 4.46
CA GLN A 127 42.06 9.38 4.57
C GLN A 127 42.80 8.46 5.56
N PRO A 128 44.13 8.28 5.43
CA PRO A 128 44.92 7.58 6.43
C PRO A 128 44.76 8.17 7.82
N PHE A 129 44.57 7.30 8.81
CA PHE A 129 44.66 7.61 10.22
C PHE A 129 45.95 7.01 10.78
N ARG A 130 46.85 7.88 11.24
CA ARG A 130 48.26 7.53 11.56
C ARG A 130 48.99 6.94 10.34
N GLU A 131 50.05 6.18 10.59
CA GLU A 131 50.86 5.52 9.56
C GLU A 131 50.13 4.30 8.98
N ALA A 132 49.13 4.55 8.13
CA ALA A 132 48.39 3.53 7.41
C ALA A 132 48.32 3.85 5.91
N ALA A 133 48.17 2.82 5.09
CA ALA A 133 47.84 2.95 3.69
C ALA A 133 46.35 2.66 3.48
N VAL A 134 45.69 3.53 2.71
CA VAL A 134 44.25 3.45 2.41
C VAL A 134 44.09 3.48 0.89
N ALA A 135 43.43 2.46 0.36
CA ALA A 135 43.11 2.36 -1.07
C ALA A 135 41.68 1.87 -1.25
N VAL A 136 41.12 2.09 -2.44
CA VAL A 136 39.89 1.43 -2.87
C VAL A 136 40.25 0.47 -3.97
N ILE A 137 39.94 -0.81 -3.78
CA ILE A 137 40.15 -1.84 -4.79
C ILE A 137 38.88 -1.93 -5.62
N GLN A 138 38.98 -1.74 -6.93
CA GLN A 138 37.91 -1.96 -7.89
C GLN A 138 38.16 -3.21 -8.72
N ALA A 139 37.10 -3.91 -9.08
CA ALA A 139 37.12 -5.28 -9.56
C ALA A 139 36.23 -5.46 -10.80
N THR A 140 36.70 -6.14 -11.85
CA THR A 140 35.79 -6.60 -12.91
C THR A 140 35.16 -7.95 -12.54
N PRO A 141 33.88 -8.23 -12.86
CA PRO A 141 33.24 -9.50 -12.53
C PRO A 141 33.92 -10.78 -13.06
N ALA A 142 34.84 -10.68 -14.03
CA ALA A 142 35.54 -11.81 -14.64
C ALA A 142 36.85 -12.20 -13.93
N GLU A 143 37.59 -11.23 -13.39
CA GLU A 143 38.85 -11.46 -12.66
C GLU A 143 38.62 -12.13 -11.29
N TRP A 144 37.38 -12.10 -10.80
CA TRP A 144 36.98 -12.58 -9.48
C TRP A 144 36.37 -13.98 -9.47
N ARG A 145 36.09 -14.57 -10.64
CA ARG A 145 35.53 -15.94 -10.79
C ARG A 145 36.52 -17.08 -10.50
N GLY A 146 37.77 -16.75 -10.16
CA GLY A 146 38.79 -17.72 -9.73
C GLY A 146 38.84 -17.97 -8.21
N LEU A 147 38.03 -17.28 -7.40
CA LEU A 147 38.01 -17.40 -5.93
C LEU A 147 36.72 -18.11 -5.48
N ALA A 148 36.84 -18.99 -4.48
CA ALA A 148 35.84 -20.01 -4.15
C ALA A 148 34.55 -19.51 -3.47
N GLU A 149 34.44 -18.24 -3.05
CA GLU A 149 33.23 -17.70 -2.43
C GLU A 149 33.02 -16.20 -2.79
N PRO A 150 31.79 -15.74 -3.12
CA PRO A 150 31.55 -14.40 -3.68
C PRO A 150 31.39 -13.29 -2.64
N ILE A 151 31.77 -12.05 -3.02
CA ILE A 151 31.60 -10.81 -2.26
C ILE A 151 30.55 -9.91 -2.93
N LEU A 152 29.47 -9.66 -2.19
CA LEU A 152 28.70 -8.43 -1.93
C LEU A 152 28.99 -7.19 -2.84
N GLU A 153 28.01 -6.79 -3.68
CA GLU A 153 27.96 -5.72 -4.72
C GLU A 153 29.02 -5.65 -5.85
N GLY A 154 30.19 -6.30 -5.77
CA GLY A 154 31.02 -6.55 -6.96
C GLY A 154 31.52 -5.31 -7.74
N LEU A 155 31.87 -4.19 -7.07
CA LEU A 155 32.52 -3.04 -7.73
C LEU A 155 33.67 -2.36 -6.95
N ALA A 156 33.61 -2.24 -5.61
CA ALA A 156 34.65 -1.57 -4.82
C ALA A 156 34.71 -2.03 -3.34
N ALA A 157 35.90 -2.03 -2.71
CA ALA A 157 36.05 -2.23 -1.26
C ALA A 157 37.22 -1.38 -0.71
N LEU A 158 37.11 -0.96 0.55
CA LEU A 158 38.12 -0.18 1.24
C LEU A 158 39.23 -1.12 1.71
N HIS A 159 40.42 -0.97 1.16
CA HIS A 159 41.59 -1.75 1.54
C HIS A 159 42.48 -0.95 2.50
N LEU A 160 42.68 -1.51 3.69
CA LEU A 160 43.45 -0.91 4.78
C LEU A 160 44.69 -1.74 5.08
N THR A 161 45.84 -1.07 5.17
CA THR A 161 47.10 -1.69 5.62
C THR A 161 47.68 -0.86 6.75
N ALA A 162 47.83 -1.47 7.92
CA ALA A 162 48.45 -0.83 9.07
C ALA A 162 49.97 -0.85 8.94
N ALA A 163 50.63 0.31 8.86
CA ALA A 163 52.09 0.38 8.93
C ALA A 163 52.59 0.59 10.37
N ALA A 164 51.71 1.00 11.29
CA ALA A 164 51.97 1.07 12.73
C ALA A 164 50.79 0.53 13.56
N ASP A 165 51.03 0.25 14.84
CA ASP A 165 49.98 -0.19 15.76
C ASP A 165 48.88 0.87 15.89
N ASN A 166 47.63 0.42 15.94
CA ASN A 166 46.43 1.25 16.03
C ASN A 166 46.34 2.32 14.91
N SER A 167 46.68 1.93 13.69
CA SER A 167 46.56 2.77 12.48
C SER A 167 45.43 2.27 11.56
N GLY A 168 44.94 3.10 10.64
CA GLY A 168 43.87 2.68 9.73
C GLY A 168 43.33 3.81 8.85
N ALA A 169 42.00 3.94 8.76
CA ALA A 169 41.33 4.95 7.96
C ALA A 169 40.30 5.73 8.74
N GLU A 170 40.11 6.98 8.37
CA GLU A 170 39.07 7.86 8.88
C GLU A 170 38.34 8.57 7.74
N MET A 171 37.05 8.85 7.92
CA MET A 171 36.30 9.70 7.00
C MET A 171 36.95 11.09 6.88
N ARG A 172 37.19 11.54 5.64
CA ARG A 172 37.78 12.85 5.35
C ARG A 172 36.85 14.00 5.77
N LEU A 173 35.59 13.92 5.35
CA LEU A 173 34.56 14.91 5.66
C LEU A 173 33.62 14.36 6.74
N PRO A 174 33.30 15.15 7.78
CA PRO A 174 32.33 14.72 8.78
C PRO A 174 30.91 14.76 8.21
N VAL A 175 30.02 13.98 8.83
CA VAL A 175 28.58 14.06 8.60
C VAL A 175 27.89 14.63 9.83
N VAL A 176 26.93 15.53 9.63
CA VAL A 176 26.14 16.12 10.72
C VAL A 176 24.95 15.21 11.02
N VAL A 177 24.87 14.71 12.25
CA VAL A 177 23.79 13.85 12.73
C VAL A 177 23.06 14.49 13.92
N PRO A 178 21.72 14.37 14.03
CA PRO A 178 21.00 14.87 15.20
C PRO A 178 21.38 14.11 16.49
N ALA A 179 21.07 14.70 17.63
CA ALA A 179 21.20 14.00 18.92
C ALA A 179 20.33 12.73 18.96
N GLY A 180 20.89 11.64 19.48
CA GLY A 180 20.22 10.35 19.57
C GLY A 180 21.19 9.17 19.70
N GLU A 181 20.61 7.98 19.74
CA GLU A 181 21.32 6.71 19.74
C GLU A 181 21.48 6.21 18.30
N TYR A 182 22.65 5.66 17.98
CA TYR A 182 23.04 5.22 16.63
C TYR A 182 23.71 3.84 16.68
N THR A 183 23.59 3.09 15.57
CA THR A 183 24.44 1.95 15.27
C THR A 183 25.34 2.30 14.09
N ALA A 184 26.66 2.30 14.30
CA ALA A 184 27.60 2.24 13.20
C ALA A 184 27.87 0.78 12.85
N SER A 185 27.91 0.43 11.57
CA SER A 185 28.23 -0.93 11.13
C SER A 185 29.09 -0.93 9.87
N ALA A 186 29.94 -1.94 9.73
CA ALA A 186 30.66 -2.22 8.50
C ALA A 186 30.81 -3.73 8.34
N TYR A 187 30.73 -4.23 7.11
CA TYR A 187 31.20 -5.57 6.79
C TYR A 187 32.72 -5.51 6.66
N ALA A 188 33.42 -6.46 7.27
CA ALA A 188 34.86 -6.53 7.21
C ALA A 188 35.35 -7.98 7.10
N ARG A 189 36.51 -8.14 6.47
CA ARG A 189 37.27 -9.40 6.43
C ARG A 189 38.77 -9.13 6.41
N VAL A 190 39.55 -10.17 6.72
CA VAL A 190 41.00 -10.21 6.48
C VAL A 190 41.30 -11.13 5.30
N ASN A 191 42.58 -11.21 4.91
CA ASN A 191 43.01 -12.23 3.96
C ASN A 191 42.79 -13.63 4.57
N PRO A 192 42.41 -14.65 3.79
CA PRO A 192 42.16 -16.00 4.31
C PRO A 192 43.33 -16.61 5.09
N ASP A 193 44.56 -16.24 4.71
CA ASP A 193 45.80 -16.72 5.34
C ASP A 193 46.28 -15.84 6.51
N ALA A 194 45.49 -14.84 6.92
CA ALA A 194 45.84 -13.96 8.03
C ALA A 194 45.76 -14.68 9.40
N PRO A 195 46.52 -14.23 10.42
CA PRO A 195 46.43 -14.78 11.77
C PRO A 195 45.00 -14.77 12.31
N ALA A 196 44.61 -15.83 13.03
CA ALA A 196 43.23 -16.02 13.52
C ALA A 196 42.78 -15.01 14.60
N ASP A 197 43.67 -14.15 15.07
CA ASP A 197 43.43 -13.18 16.13
C ASP A 197 43.49 -11.72 15.62
N GLU A 198 43.51 -11.51 14.30
CA GLU A 198 43.42 -10.19 13.69
C GLU A 198 42.07 -9.54 13.97
N ARG A 199 42.08 -8.22 14.23
CA ARG A 199 40.89 -7.50 14.71
C ARG A 199 40.65 -6.20 13.99
N LEU A 200 39.39 -5.82 13.86
CA LEU A 200 39.01 -4.49 13.44
C LEU A 200 38.34 -3.78 14.61
N VAL A 201 38.81 -2.57 14.88
CA VAL A 201 38.13 -1.61 15.76
C VAL A 201 37.42 -0.60 14.89
N LEU A 202 36.12 -0.44 15.12
CA LEU A 202 35.31 0.60 14.50
C LEU A 202 34.97 1.65 15.55
N GLU A 203 35.27 2.90 15.25
CA GLU A 203 35.01 4.05 16.11
C GLU A 203 34.13 5.07 15.38
N VAL A 204 33.21 5.69 16.10
CA VAL A 204 32.60 6.96 15.69
C VAL A 204 33.15 8.03 16.59
N VAL A 205 33.73 9.06 15.99
CA VAL A 205 34.39 10.16 16.70
C VAL A 205 33.68 11.47 16.40
N ASP A 206 33.61 12.31 17.41
CA ASP A 206 33.21 13.71 17.28
C ASP A 206 34.26 14.45 16.45
N ALA A 207 33.82 15.13 15.40
CA ALA A 207 34.73 15.73 14.42
C ALA A 207 35.43 17.01 14.94
N ASP A 208 34.86 17.66 15.95
CA ASP A 208 35.32 18.95 16.49
C ASP A 208 36.24 18.74 17.69
N THR A 209 35.90 17.81 18.56
CA THR A 209 36.61 17.51 19.82
C THR A 209 37.53 16.31 19.72
N GLY A 210 37.34 15.43 18.73
CA GLY A 210 38.06 14.16 18.57
C GLY A 210 37.65 13.08 19.58
N ALA A 211 36.64 13.33 20.41
CA ALA A 211 36.16 12.37 21.41
C ALA A 211 35.52 11.15 20.73
N VAL A 212 35.81 9.94 21.22
CA VAL A 212 35.18 8.70 20.75
C VAL A 212 33.77 8.60 21.34
N LEU A 213 32.75 8.65 20.48
CA LEU A 213 31.33 8.59 20.82
C LEU A 213 30.80 7.15 20.87
N GLY A 214 31.47 6.24 20.17
CA GLY A 214 31.19 4.81 20.21
C GLY A 214 32.37 4.03 19.66
N ARG A 215 32.64 2.87 20.25
CA ARG A 215 33.74 1.97 19.88
C ARG A 215 33.28 0.53 19.99
N GLY A 216 33.59 -0.27 18.99
CA GLY A 216 33.47 -1.72 19.07
C GLY A 216 34.58 -2.40 18.30
N GLU A 217 34.80 -3.66 18.66
CA GLU A 217 35.93 -4.45 18.20
C GLU A 217 35.43 -5.83 17.82
N ARG A 218 35.95 -6.39 16.72
CA ARG A 218 35.62 -7.74 16.29
C ARG A 218 36.84 -8.43 15.71
N VAL A 219 37.01 -9.70 16.10
CA VAL A 219 37.97 -10.62 15.47
C VAL A 219 37.47 -10.93 14.06
N LEU A 220 38.35 -10.80 13.08
CA LEU A 220 38.05 -11.03 11.67
C LEU A 220 38.53 -12.42 11.24
N ASP A 221 37.92 -12.93 10.18
CA ASP A 221 38.35 -14.12 9.46
C ASP A 221 38.35 -13.84 7.94
N GLY A 222 38.59 -14.86 7.12
CA GLY A 222 38.53 -14.74 5.66
C GLY A 222 37.14 -14.47 5.09
N THR A 223 36.08 -14.55 5.90
CA THR A 223 34.68 -14.34 5.51
C THR A 223 34.21 -12.93 5.88
N TRP A 224 33.25 -12.39 5.13
CA TRP A 224 32.68 -11.10 5.48
C TRP A 224 31.83 -11.20 6.75
N ARG A 225 32.23 -10.44 7.77
CA ARG A 225 31.51 -10.35 9.03
C ARG A 225 31.10 -8.90 9.27
N ARG A 226 29.85 -8.70 9.67
CA ARG A 226 29.36 -7.38 10.06
C ARG A 226 29.81 -7.05 11.48
N LEU A 227 30.56 -5.97 11.68
CA LEU A 227 30.80 -5.37 12.99
C LEU A 227 29.75 -4.29 13.24
N GLU A 228 29.18 -4.25 14.44
CA GLU A 228 28.22 -3.21 14.88
C GLU A 228 28.74 -2.51 16.14
N VAL A 229 28.52 -1.21 16.22
CA VAL A 229 28.95 -0.34 17.31
C VAL A 229 27.80 0.55 17.73
N ALA A 230 27.45 0.51 19.01
CA ALA A 230 26.53 1.46 19.60
C ALA A 230 27.22 2.83 19.76
N VAL A 231 26.52 3.89 19.41
CA VAL A 231 27.04 5.26 19.41
C VAL A 231 25.98 6.17 20.02
N ALA A 232 26.35 6.93 21.05
CA ALA A 232 25.47 7.92 21.67
C ALA A 232 25.91 9.33 21.29
N VAL A 233 25.00 10.12 20.73
CA VAL A 233 25.25 11.50 20.31
C VAL A 233 24.43 12.44 21.20
N SER A 234 25.09 13.15 22.13
CA SER A 234 24.42 14.13 23.00
C SER A 234 24.14 15.45 22.26
N ALA A 235 23.07 16.14 22.66
CA ALA A 235 22.75 17.49 22.19
C ALA A 235 23.86 18.48 22.54
N ALA A 236 24.07 19.48 21.69
CA ALA A 236 25.06 20.52 21.91
C ALA A 236 24.53 21.58 22.91
N GLY A 237 24.64 21.32 24.21
CA GLY A 237 24.48 22.34 25.27
C GLY A 237 23.07 22.88 25.54
N GLY A 238 22.53 22.54 26.73
CA GLY A 238 21.65 23.43 27.52
C GLY A 238 20.23 23.75 27.01
N GLY A 239 19.24 22.97 27.48
CA GLY A 239 17.92 23.49 27.87
C GLY A 239 17.05 24.13 26.78
N GLY A 240 16.45 23.31 25.91
CA GLY A 240 15.36 23.76 25.04
C GLY A 240 14.47 22.59 24.66
N THR A 241 13.22 22.59 25.12
CA THR A 241 12.17 21.68 24.65
C THR A 241 11.72 22.13 23.27
N GLY A 242 12.47 21.75 22.24
CA GLY A 242 12.14 21.97 20.84
C GLY A 242 12.80 20.91 20.00
N ALA A 243 12.00 20.02 19.40
CA ALA A 243 12.49 19.06 18.42
C ALA A 243 12.90 19.81 17.15
N GLY A 244 14.15 20.26 17.08
CA GLY A 244 14.71 20.91 15.89
C GLY A 244 16.07 21.56 16.15
N GLN A 245 17.11 21.01 15.51
CA GLN A 245 18.30 21.72 15.01
C GLN A 245 19.50 22.02 15.94
N ASP A 246 20.02 21.03 16.67
CA ASP A 246 21.46 20.99 16.99
C ASP A 246 22.05 19.67 16.47
N GLY A 247 22.62 19.73 15.26
CA GLY A 247 23.31 18.60 14.64
C GLY A 247 24.78 18.57 15.07
N ARG A 248 25.33 17.37 15.27
CA ARG A 248 26.71 17.16 15.70
C ARG A 248 27.54 16.54 14.58
N PRO A 249 28.71 17.09 14.23
CA PRO A 249 29.55 16.53 13.17
C PRO A 249 30.31 15.31 13.70
N VAL A 250 30.20 14.18 12.99
CA VAL A 250 30.85 12.92 13.34
C VAL A 250 31.65 12.33 12.18
N ARG A 251 32.70 11.58 12.48
CA ARG A 251 33.48 10.78 11.54
C ARG A 251 33.47 9.31 11.97
N LEU A 252 33.46 8.42 11.00
CA LEU A 252 33.72 6.99 11.22
C LEU A 252 35.20 6.71 10.98
N ARG A 253 35.79 5.92 11.87
CA ARG A 253 37.20 5.52 11.85
C ARG A 253 37.32 4.01 12.01
N ALA A 254 38.07 3.39 11.11
CA ALA A 254 38.42 1.98 11.12
C ALA A 254 39.90 1.86 11.53
N VAL A 255 40.17 1.15 12.61
CA VAL A 255 41.51 1.03 13.21
C VAL A 255 41.90 -0.45 13.29
N LEU A 256 43.09 -0.76 12.80
CA LEU A 256 43.72 -2.06 12.90
C LEU A 256 44.71 -2.03 14.08
N PRO A 257 44.55 -2.87 15.11
CA PRO A 257 45.38 -2.78 16.31
C PRO A 257 46.86 -3.06 16.10
N ARG A 258 47.24 -3.85 15.08
CA ARG A 258 48.60 -4.34 14.87
C ARG A 258 49.22 -3.84 13.57
N ALA A 259 50.48 -3.44 13.63
CA ALA A 259 51.29 -3.17 12.46
C ALA A 259 51.41 -4.44 11.57
N GLY A 260 51.32 -4.25 10.25
CA GLY A 260 51.32 -5.32 9.25
C GLY A 260 49.94 -5.91 8.95
N GLN A 261 48.91 -5.63 9.75
CA GLN A 261 47.57 -6.13 9.52
C GLN A 261 46.95 -5.51 8.25
N VAL A 262 46.26 -6.35 7.48
CA VAL A 262 45.50 -5.95 6.29
C VAL A 262 44.05 -6.36 6.45
N ALA A 263 43.13 -5.43 6.23
CA ALA A 263 41.70 -5.69 6.25
C ALA A 263 40.97 -5.01 5.09
N MET A 264 39.85 -5.59 4.69
CA MET A 264 38.94 -5.02 3.72
C MET A 264 37.61 -4.68 4.40
N LEU A 265 37.07 -3.50 4.09
CA LEU A 265 35.78 -3.03 4.59
C LEU A 265 34.85 -2.69 3.42
N ASP A 266 33.57 -2.94 3.61
CA ASP A 266 32.51 -2.57 2.69
C ASP A 266 31.18 -2.38 3.44
N ALA A 267 30.17 -1.89 2.73
CA ALA A 267 28.79 -1.81 3.19
C ALA A 267 28.68 -1.09 4.55
N ILE A 268 29.20 0.13 4.56
CA ILE A 268 29.38 0.93 5.77
C ILE A 268 28.08 1.71 6.04
N MET A 269 27.64 1.74 7.30
CA MET A 269 26.40 2.38 7.70
C MET A 269 26.53 3.09 9.04
N LEU A 270 25.87 4.24 9.16
CA LEU A 270 25.59 4.90 10.43
C LEU A 270 24.10 5.13 10.50
N GLU A 271 23.40 4.36 11.33
CA GLU A 271 21.95 4.38 11.38
C GLU A 271 21.47 4.84 12.76
N ARG A 272 20.49 5.75 12.80
CA ARG A 272 19.88 6.15 14.07
C ARG A 272 18.94 5.05 14.58
N ARG A 273 19.13 4.65 15.82
CA ARG A 273 18.27 3.75 16.59
C ARG A 273 17.01 4.50 17.01
N GLY A 274 15.91 4.30 16.27
CA GLY A 274 14.58 4.75 16.66
C GLY A 274 14.24 6.24 16.44
N SER A 275 12.94 6.47 16.29
CA SER A 275 12.22 7.76 16.38
C SER A 275 12.11 8.16 17.88
N PRO A 276 11.63 9.36 18.28
CA PRO A 276 11.17 9.61 19.66
C PRO A 276 10.06 8.66 20.18
N SER A 277 9.61 7.68 19.38
CA SER A 277 8.79 6.54 19.82
C SER A 277 9.65 5.49 20.56
N PRO A 278 9.14 4.80 21.61
CA PRO A 278 9.91 3.86 22.46
C PRO A 278 10.57 2.66 21.76
N ALA A 279 10.38 2.48 20.45
CA ALA A 279 10.61 1.23 19.73
C ALA A 279 11.98 1.11 19.03
N GLY A 280 12.97 1.90 19.44
CA GLY A 280 14.30 1.92 18.82
C GLY A 280 14.96 0.54 18.72
N THR A 281 15.72 0.34 17.65
CA THR A 281 16.41 -0.93 17.39
C THR A 281 17.73 -0.99 18.17
N GLY A 282 18.03 -2.10 18.83
CA GLY A 282 19.34 -2.31 19.48
C GLY A 282 20.47 -2.61 18.48
N SER A 283 20.11 -2.98 17.25
CA SER A 283 21.02 -3.33 16.15
C SER A 283 20.72 -2.53 14.89
N ALA A 284 21.68 -2.52 13.98
CA ALA A 284 21.49 -1.97 12.65
C ALA A 284 20.51 -2.84 11.84
N SER A 285 19.68 -2.24 11.01
CA SER A 285 18.92 -2.98 10.00
C SER A 285 19.86 -3.64 8.99
N SER A 286 19.36 -4.50 8.09
CA SER A 286 20.12 -4.85 6.88
C SER A 286 20.65 -3.61 6.18
N TRP A 287 21.77 -3.77 5.46
CA TRP A 287 22.51 -2.66 4.92
C TRP A 287 21.65 -1.78 4.00
N LEU A 288 21.93 -0.48 4.07
CA LEU A 288 21.33 0.56 3.26
C LEU A 288 22.46 1.36 2.62
N PRO A 289 22.51 1.52 1.29
CA PRO A 289 23.40 2.48 0.66
C PRO A 289 23.16 3.92 1.15
N GLY A 290 24.08 4.84 0.84
CA GLY A 290 24.15 6.15 1.47
C GLY A 290 22.84 6.92 1.41
N HIS A 291 22.47 7.58 2.51
CA HIS A 291 21.24 8.36 2.65
C HIS A 291 19.90 7.66 2.42
N ALA A 292 19.84 6.34 2.18
CA ALA A 292 18.54 5.67 2.16
C ALA A 292 17.94 5.54 3.53
N ALA A 293 16.62 5.46 3.51
CA ALA A 293 15.84 4.87 4.57
C ALA A 293 15.03 3.69 4.05
N ARG A 294 14.58 2.86 4.97
CA ARG A 294 13.67 1.76 4.70
C ARG A 294 12.34 1.92 5.43
N ALA A 295 11.29 1.38 4.83
CA ALA A 295 10.00 1.24 5.46
C ALA A 295 9.94 -0.01 6.35
N ALA A 296 8.99 -0.01 7.28
CA ALA A 296 8.71 -1.15 8.14
C ALA A 296 8.22 -2.35 7.31
N GLU A 297 8.65 -3.55 7.68
CA GLU A 297 8.19 -4.79 7.04
C GLU A 297 7.04 -5.41 7.83
N ARG A 298 5.99 -5.82 7.10
CA ARG A 298 4.89 -6.61 7.65
C ARG A 298 4.39 -7.63 6.65
N LEU A 299 3.84 -8.71 7.17
CA LEU A 299 3.17 -9.74 6.40
C LEU A 299 1.68 -9.73 6.73
N ASP A 300 0.85 -9.42 5.74
CA ASP A 300 -0.59 -9.26 5.83
C ASP A 300 -1.29 -10.50 5.24
N LEU A 301 -2.13 -11.16 6.02
CA LEU A 301 -2.94 -12.33 5.61
C LEU A 301 -4.38 -11.92 5.28
N ASP A 302 -4.56 -10.77 4.62
CA ASP A 302 -5.88 -10.16 4.34
C ASP A 302 -6.81 -11.05 3.50
N ASP A 303 -6.26 -11.88 2.62
CA ASP A 303 -7.03 -12.82 1.79
C ASP A 303 -7.78 -13.87 2.63
N LEU A 304 -7.37 -14.11 3.89
CA LEU A 304 -8.05 -15.00 4.83
C LEU A 304 -9.31 -14.40 5.46
N ARG A 305 -9.64 -13.12 5.20
CA ARG A 305 -10.79 -12.44 5.80
C ARG A 305 -12.11 -13.19 5.61
N SER A 306 -12.30 -13.82 4.44
CA SER A 306 -13.52 -14.61 4.16
C SER A 306 -13.54 -15.96 4.90
N SER A 307 -12.36 -16.45 5.30
CA SER A 307 -12.17 -17.72 6.02
C SER A 307 -12.29 -17.56 7.54
N LEU A 308 -11.95 -16.38 8.08
CA LEU A 308 -11.90 -16.09 9.53
C LEU A 308 -13.23 -15.54 10.11
N ALA A 309 -14.37 -15.82 9.48
CA ALA A 309 -15.65 -15.17 9.78
C ALA A 309 -16.33 -15.58 11.11
N ARG A 310 -15.63 -16.26 12.03
CA ARG A 310 -16.23 -16.93 13.19
C ARG A 310 -15.99 -16.27 14.56
N GLN A 311 -15.45 -15.04 14.62
CA GLN A 311 -14.96 -14.41 15.87
C GLN A 311 -13.95 -15.27 16.66
N THR A 312 -13.49 -16.40 16.10
CA THR A 312 -12.59 -17.35 16.75
C THR A 312 -11.45 -17.70 15.83
N GLY A 313 -10.30 -18.06 16.39
CA GLY A 313 -9.19 -18.56 15.61
C GLY A 313 -7.93 -18.82 16.42
N THR A 314 -6.93 -19.37 15.74
CA THR A 314 -5.57 -19.57 16.25
C THR A 314 -4.58 -19.21 15.14
N ILE A 315 -3.53 -18.46 15.46
CA ILE A 315 -2.36 -18.34 14.59
C ILE A 315 -1.17 -18.92 15.35
N ALA A 316 -0.39 -19.77 14.69
CA ALA A 316 0.79 -20.42 15.23
C ALA A 316 1.95 -20.32 14.24
N PHE A 317 3.16 -20.06 14.73
CA PHE A 317 4.36 -19.97 13.89
C PHE A 317 5.63 -20.08 14.73
N TRP A 318 6.74 -20.40 14.07
CA TRP A 318 8.07 -20.33 14.66
C TRP A 318 8.65 -18.93 14.47
N ILE A 319 9.29 -18.41 15.52
CA ILE A 319 9.93 -17.10 15.52
C ILE A 319 11.33 -17.18 16.12
N ALA A 320 12.29 -16.50 15.48
CA ALA A 320 13.61 -16.25 16.03
C ALA A 320 13.91 -14.74 15.97
N LEU A 321 14.11 -14.13 17.14
CA LEU A 321 14.47 -12.71 17.22
C LEU A 321 15.84 -12.48 16.59
N ARG A 322 15.99 -11.38 15.84
CA ARG A 322 17.27 -10.90 15.33
C ARG A 322 17.67 -9.58 16.00
N GLY A 323 18.98 -9.35 16.01
CA GLY A 323 19.60 -8.14 16.54
C GLY A 323 19.70 -8.13 18.07
N ALA A 324 20.27 -7.05 18.59
CA ALA A 324 20.35 -6.79 20.03
C ALA A 324 18.96 -6.50 20.62
N PRO A 325 18.83 -6.56 21.97
CA PRO A 325 17.56 -6.38 22.64
C PRO A 325 16.85 -5.07 22.28
N GLN A 326 15.52 -5.13 22.16
CA GLN A 326 14.67 -3.98 21.88
C GLN A 326 13.70 -3.70 23.03
N ALA A 327 13.34 -2.44 23.20
CA ALA A 327 12.33 -2.05 24.20
C ALA A 327 10.92 -2.51 23.81
N GLN A 328 10.61 -2.64 22.51
CA GLN A 328 9.30 -3.04 22.05
C GLN A 328 9.32 -3.66 20.64
N ARG A 329 8.70 -4.83 20.49
CA ARG A 329 8.45 -5.54 19.23
C ARG A 329 6.98 -5.93 19.10
N THR A 330 6.29 -5.52 18.06
CA THR A 330 4.94 -6.00 17.74
C THR A 330 5.06 -7.25 16.87
N LEU A 331 4.50 -8.36 17.35
CA LEU A 331 4.64 -9.67 16.73
C LEU A 331 3.43 -10.00 15.85
N VAL A 332 2.22 -9.75 16.35
CA VAL A 332 0.95 -10.10 15.70
C VAL A 332 -0.12 -9.04 15.99
N GLU A 333 -0.92 -8.69 14.99
CA GLU A 333 -2.12 -7.87 15.14
C GLU A 333 -3.33 -8.52 14.44
N LEU A 334 -4.47 -8.52 15.11
CA LEU A 334 -5.77 -8.71 14.48
C LEU A 334 -6.29 -7.34 14.05
N ALA A 335 -6.16 -7.05 12.76
CA ALA A 335 -6.34 -5.71 12.23
C ALA A 335 -7.79 -5.21 12.35
N SER A 336 -7.95 -3.91 12.58
CA SER A 336 -9.22 -3.19 12.47
C SER A 336 -9.21 -2.25 11.26
N ARG A 337 -10.34 -1.59 10.97
CA ARG A 337 -10.39 -0.52 9.95
C ARG A 337 -9.50 0.69 10.29
N LYS A 338 -9.05 0.82 11.54
CA LYS A 338 -8.12 1.85 12.01
C LYS A 338 -6.80 1.17 12.34
N PRO A 339 -5.77 1.25 11.47
CA PRO A 339 -4.48 0.58 11.68
C PRO A 339 -3.87 0.82 13.07
N TRP A 340 -4.01 2.03 13.61
CA TRP A 340 -3.49 2.39 14.94
C TRP A 340 -4.27 1.80 16.13
N GLN A 341 -5.38 1.09 15.90
CA GLN A 341 -6.28 0.48 16.90
C GLN A 341 -6.68 -0.95 16.46
N PRO A 342 -5.77 -1.93 16.48
CA PRO A 342 -6.12 -3.33 16.21
C PRO A 342 -7.11 -3.86 17.26
N HIS A 343 -7.90 -4.87 16.89
CA HIS A 343 -8.83 -5.54 17.80
C HIS A 343 -8.08 -6.35 18.87
N LEU A 344 -6.92 -6.88 18.49
CA LEU A 344 -6.00 -7.63 19.34
C LEU A 344 -4.57 -7.37 18.86
N HIS A 345 -3.62 -7.21 19.78
CA HIS A 345 -2.20 -7.14 19.48
C HIS A 345 -1.39 -7.98 20.47
N LEU A 346 -0.29 -8.54 19.99
CA LEU A 346 0.75 -9.14 20.81
C LEU A 346 2.06 -8.38 20.60
N THR A 347 2.57 -7.83 21.69
CA THR A 347 3.82 -7.06 21.72
C THR A 347 4.78 -7.67 22.72
N LEU A 348 6.05 -7.83 22.38
CA LEU A 348 7.12 -8.20 23.30
C LEU A 348 7.83 -6.92 23.76
N LEU A 349 7.79 -6.66 25.06
CA LEU A 349 8.44 -5.51 25.71
C LEU A 349 9.76 -5.96 26.32
N GLU A 350 10.81 -5.15 26.12
CA GLU A 350 12.17 -5.38 26.65
C GLU A 350 12.73 -6.78 26.34
N ASP A 351 12.23 -7.42 25.28
CA ASP A 351 12.50 -8.82 24.91
C ASP A 351 12.24 -9.85 26.04
N ARG A 352 11.35 -9.50 26.98
CA ARG A 352 11.09 -10.29 28.20
C ARG A 352 9.63 -10.38 28.61
N VAL A 353 8.79 -9.42 28.22
CA VAL A 353 7.39 -9.37 28.65
C VAL A 353 6.48 -9.40 27.44
N LEU A 354 5.77 -10.52 27.24
CA LEU A 354 4.68 -10.59 26.29
C LEU A 354 3.49 -9.81 26.82
N HIS A 355 3.01 -8.88 26.02
CA HIS A 355 1.93 -7.97 26.29
C HIS A 355 0.80 -8.21 25.27
N LEU A 356 -0.23 -8.92 25.71
CA LEU A 356 -1.43 -9.23 24.93
C LEU A 356 -2.52 -8.21 25.28
N GLY A 357 -3.12 -7.55 24.31
CA GLY A 357 -4.20 -6.61 24.63
C GLY A 357 -4.86 -5.97 23.42
N ARG A 358 -5.68 -4.97 23.69
CA ARG A 358 -6.31 -4.10 22.69
C ARG A 358 -5.83 -2.66 22.91
N ARG A 359 -5.52 -1.93 21.84
CA ARG A 359 -5.29 -0.47 21.93
C ARG A 359 -6.62 0.25 22.17
N ALA A 360 -7.02 0.39 23.43
CA ALA A 360 -8.24 1.05 23.89
C ALA A 360 -7.97 2.06 25.01
N THR A 361 -9.00 2.82 25.42
CA THR A 361 -8.96 3.73 26.56
C THR A 361 -10.12 3.41 27.51
N PRO A 362 -9.87 2.83 28.70
CA PRO A 362 -8.58 2.34 29.20
C PRO A 362 -8.09 1.10 28.44
N PRO A 363 -6.78 0.82 28.41
CA PRO A 363 -6.24 -0.38 27.78
C PRO A 363 -6.53 -1.62 28.64
N GLU A 364 -7.15 -2.64 28.05
CA GLU A 364 -7.25 -3.97 28.65
C GLU A 364 -6.04 -4.79 28.19
N THR A 365 -5.29 -5.33 29.15
CA THR A 365 -3.99 -5.97 28.88
C THR A 365 -3.74 -7.15 29.80
N ALA A 366 -3.09 -8.18 29.27
CA ALA A 366 -2.49 -9.28 30.03
C ALA A 366 -1.00 -9.36 29.73
N ARG A 367 -0.21 -9.77 30.73
CA ARG A 367 1.25 -9.85 30.65
C ARG A 367 1.73 -11.24 31.04
N GLY A 368 2.78 -11.71 30.37
CA GLY A 368 3.48 -12.93 30.72
C GLY A 368 4.98 -12.78 30.46
N GLU A 369 5.79 -13.37 31.33
CA GLU A 369 7.25 -13.30 31.23
C GLU A 369 7.80 -14.40 30.31
N VAL A 370 8.82 -14.08 29.55
CA VAL A 370 9.53 -14.99 28.64
C VAL A 370 11.04 -14.79 28.73
N SER A 371 11.80 -15.83 28.40
CA SER A 371 13.25 -15.79 28.28
C SER A 371 13.66 -16.21 26.87
N TRP A 372 13.88 -15.24 25.98
CA TRP A 372 14.18 -15.46 24.56
C TRP A 372 15.59 -14.96 24.20
N PRO A 373 16.62 -15.81 24.29
CA PRO A 373 17.93 -15.47 23.75
C PRO A 373 17.84 -15.05 22.27
N PRO A 374 18.54 -13.99 21.83
CA PRO A 374 18.57 -13.64 20.41
C PRO A 374 19.04 -14.82 19.54
N GLY A 375 18.33 -15.08 18.45
CA GLY A 375 18.60 -16.17 17.52
C GLY A 375 18.07 -17.55 17.93
N SER A 376 17.50 -17.74 19.14
CA SER A 376 16.81 -18.99 19.47
C SER A 376 15.42 -19.04 18.84
N TRP A 377 15.04 -20.22 18.37
CA TRP A 377 13.71 -20.50 17.83
C TRP A 377 12.73 -20.78 18.95
N HIS A 378 11.59 -20.10 18.93
CA HIS A 378 10.46 -20.33 19.81
C HIS A 378 9.20 -20.56 18.98
N HIS A 379 8.30 -21.40 19.46
CA HIS A 379 6.98 -21.59 18.87
C HIS A 379 5.97 -20.67 19.57
N LEU A 380 5.36 -19.78 18.81
CA LEU A 380 4.36 -18.83 19.30
C LEU A 380 2.99 -19.21 18.78
N ALA A 381 1.98 -19.22 19.66
CA ALA A 381 0.59 -19.33 19.24
C ALA A 381 -0.29 -18.29 19.93
N VAL A 382 -1.19 -17.66 19.18
CA VAL A 382 -2.21 -16.73 19.69
C VAL A 382 -3.59 -17.28 19.34
N THR A 383 -4.40 -17.53 20.36
CA THR A 383 -5.79 -17.97 20.22
C THR A 383 -6.74 -16.83 20.56
N TRP A 384 -7.89 -16.74 19.89
CA TRP A 384 -8.93 -15.77 20.22
C TRP A 384 -10.35 -16.32 20.06
N THR A 385 -11.27 -15.70 20.79
CA THR A 385 -12.73 -15.83 20.68
C THR A 385 -13.36 -14.44 20.58
N ALA A 386 -14.69 -14.35 20.56
CA ALA A 386 -15.37 -13.05 20.54
C ALA A 386 -14.97 -12.13 21.71
N THR A 387 -14.64 -12.74 22.86
CA THR A 387 -14.46 -12.04 24.14
C THR A 387 -13.15 -12.34 24.88
N ALA A 388 -12.32 -13.25 24.37
CA ALA A 388 -11.09 -13.66 25.06
C ALA A 388 -9.95 -13.95 24.08
N ALA A 389 -8.72 -13.83 24.56
CA ALA A 389 -7.53 -14.26 23.83
C ALA A 389 -6.47 -14.84 24.78
N ALA A 390 -5.60 -15.69 24.25
CA ALA A 390 -4.47 -16.25 24.98
C ALA A 390 -3.25 -16.39 24.07
N VAL A 391 -2.06 -16.29 24.68
CA VAL A 391 -0.78 -16.51 24.02
C VAL A 391 -0.06 -17.70 24.66
N TYR A 392 0.56 -18.51 23.82
CA TYR A 392 1.35 -19.68 24.18
C TYR A 392 2.75 -19.54 23.62
N VAL A 393 3.74 -19.90 24.42
CA VAL A 393 5.15 -19.94 24.05
C VAL A 393 5.64 -21.35 24.31
N ASP A 394 6.23 -21.97 23.29
CA ASP A 394 6.78 -23.33 23.35
C ASP A 394 5.76 -24.35 23.91
N GLY A 395 4.49 -24.17 23.54
CA GLY A 395 3.38 -25.05 23.94
C GLY A 395 2.71 -24.69 25.28
N VAL A 396 3.23 -23.70 26.02
CA VAL A 396 2.76 -23.35 27.37
C VAL A 396 2.01 -22.01 27.35
N ARG A 397 0.79 -21.99 27.91
CA ARG A 397 -0.01 -20.76 28.02
C ARG A 397 0.71 -19.74 28.92
N THR A 398 1.06 -18.59 28.36
CA THR A 398 1.91 -17.58 29.02
C THR A 398 1.12 -16.36 29.49
N ALA A 399 0.09 -15.95 28.74
CA ALA A 399 -0.85 -14.89 29.18
C ALA A 399 -2.24 -15.13 28.56
N ALA A 400 -3.27 -14.62 29.22
CA ALA A 400 -4.66 -14.66 28.74
C ALA A 400 -5.41 -13.40 29.18
N ILE A 401 -6.33 -12.96 28.34
CA ILE A 401 -7.15 -11.76 28.53
C ILE A 401 -8.60 -12.06 28.20
N ASP A 402 -9.51 -11.55 29.03
CA ASP A 402 -10.96 -11.56 28.81
C ASP A 402 -11.47 -10.12 28.59
N GLY A 403 -12.73 -9.95 28.18
CA GLY A 403 -13.35 -8.63 27.97
C GLY A 403 -13.15 -8.04 26.58
N LEU A 404 -12.52 -8.79 25.66
CA LEU A 404 -12.28 -8.33 24.30
C LEU A 404 -13.58 -8.13 23.48
N GLU A 405 -13.46 -7.38 22.39
CA GLU A 405 -14.53 -7.20 21.40
C GLU A 405 -13.97 -7.45 20.00
N ILE A 406 -13.98 -8.72 19.59
CA ILE A 406 -13.53 -9.13 18.26
C ILE A 406 -14.75 -9.20 17.33
N PRO A 407 -14.80 -8.44 16.22
CA PRO A 407 -15.96 -8.46 15.33
C PRO A 407 -16.08 -9.80 14.59
N PRO A 408 -17.28 -10.16 14.11
CA PRO A 408 -17.51 -11.36 13.29
C PRO A 408 -16.57 -11.52 12.10
N ARG A 409 -16.08 -10.40 11.55
CA ARG A 409 -15.16 -10.37 10.43
C ARG A 409 -14.02 -9.39 10.73
N PRO A 410 -12.92 -9.85 11.35
CA PRO A 410 -11.73 -9.00 11.49
C PRO A 410 -11.22 -8.56 10.12
N ALA A 411 -10.48 -7.45 10.05
CA ALA A 411 -10.02 -6.91 8.77
C ALA A 411 -8.95 -7.80 8.11
N GLY A 412 -8.17 -8.51 8.92
CA GLY A 412 -7.07 -9.39 8.51
C GLY A 412 -6.21 -9.76 9.72
N ILE A 413 -5.16 -10.54 9.48
CA ILE A 413 -4.09 -10.78 10.45
C ILE A 413 -2.81 -10.17 9.87
N THR A 414 -2.09 -9.39 10.68
CA THR A 414 -0.79 -8.82 10.32
C THR A 414 0.26 -9.42 11.25
N LEU A 415 1.32 -10.00 10.68
CA LEU A 415 2.55 -10.32 11.40
C LEU A 415 3.51 -9.14 11.28
N GLY A 416 4.04 -8.69 12.42
CA GLY A 416 4.65 -7.37 12.55
C GLY A 416 3.64 -6.31 13.02
N SER A 417 3.82 -5.06 12.59
CA SER A 417 2.99 -3.93 13.01
C SER A 417 2.38 -3.21 11.82
N SER A 418 1.10 -2.84 11.93
CA SER A 418 0.45 -1.89 11.01
C SER A 418 0.78 -0.42 11.33
N SER A 419 1.43 -0.16 12.48
CA SER A 419 2.00 1.13 12.88
C SER A 419 3.52 1.15 12.73
N ALA A 420 4.07 2.18 12.07
CA ALA A 420 5.50 2.32 11.83
C ALA A 420 6.35 2.20 13.12
N ASP A 421 7.60 1.78 12.96
CA ASP A 421 8.66 1.74 13.98
C ASP A 421 8.65 0.58 15.01
N THR A 422 7.66 -0.33 15.04
CA THR A 422 7.57 -1.41 16.08
C THR A 422 7.49 -2.83 15.54
N THR A 423 8.02 -3.15 14.36
CA THR A 423 7.89 -4.51 13.80
C THR A 423 8.74 -5.54 14.58
N ALA A 424 8.57 -6.82 14.29
CA ALA A 424 9.12 -7.91 15.10
C ALA A 424 10.67 -7.94 15.17
N GLN A 425 11.38 -7.41 14.16
CA GLN A 425 12.81 -7.65 13.93
C GLN A 425 13.16 -9.14 14.14
N ALA A 426 12.49 -10.01 13.40
CA ALA A 426 12.55 -11.45 13.61
C ALA A 426 12.41 -12.22 12.28
N VAL A 427 12.88 -13.47 12.30
CA VAL A 427 12.60 -14.44 11.25
C VAL A 427 11.39 -15.26 11.65
N LEU A 428 10.41 -15.35 10.75
CA LEU A 428 9.21 -16.16 10.91
C LEU A 428 9.29 -17.40 10.01
N ASP A 429 8.80 -18.53 10.50
CA ASP A 429 8.71 -19.78 9.74
C ASP A 429 7.45 -20.57 10.13
N ASP A 430 6.99 -21.45 9.24
CA ASP A 430 5.89 -22.41 9.44
C ASP A 430 4.61 -21.77 9.99
N ILE A 431 4.08 -20.78 9.25
CA ILE A 431 2.92 -20.00 9.67
C ILE A 431 1.62 -20.77 9.39
N LEU A 432 0.88 -21.07 10.46
CA LEU A 432 -0.38 -21.81 10.46
C LEU A 432 -1.50 -20.93 11.01
N VAL A 433 -2.66 -20.93 10.34
CA VAL A 433 -3.86 -20.20 10.76
C VAL A 433 -5.06 -21.13 10.80
N TYR A 434 -5.80 -21.08 11.91
CA TYR A 434 -7.00 -21.85 12.16
C TYR A 434 -8.21 -20.94 12.38
N ASP A 435 -9.40 -21.36 11.92
CA ASP A 435 -10.68 -20.68 12.15
C ASP A 435 -11.34 -21.03 13.50
N ARG A 436 -10.61 -21.77 14.34
CA ARG A 436 -11.01 -22.23 15.67
C ARG A 436 -9.91 -22.00 16.69
N VAL A 437 -10.29 -22.07 17.97
CA VAL A 437 -9.33 -22.21 19.06
C VAL A 437 -8.80 -23.64 19.08
N LEU A 438 -7.48 -23.79 18.98
CA LEU A 438 -6.81 -25.07 19.21
C LEU A 438 -6.75 -25.35 20.72
N PRO A 439 -6.93 -26.62 21.13
CA PRO A 439 -6.74 -27.00 22.52
C PRO A 439 -5.25 -26.99 22.89
N ASP A 440 -4.95 -26.82 24.18
CA ASP A 440 -3.59 -26.69 24.72
C ASP A 440 -2.68 -27.87 24.31
N ASP A 441 -3.19 -29.11 24.26
CA ASP A 441 -2.43 -30.29 23.82
C ASP A 441 -2.03 -30.21 22.34
N ALA A 442 -2.88 -29.65 21.49
CA ALA A 442 -2.59 -29.46 20.08
C ALA A 442 -1.51 -28.41 19.87
N ILE A 443 -1.56 -27.32 20.64
CA ILE A 443 -0.53 -26.27 20.61
C ILE A 443 0.81 -26.82 21.12
N ALA A 444 0.81 -27.65 22.16
CA ALA A 444 2.02 -28.33 22.64
C ALA A 444 2.61 -29.29 21.60
N ARG A 445 1.79 -29.99 20.82
CA ARG A 445 2.26 -30.82 19.69
C ARG A 445 2.91 -29.99 18.59
N LEU A 446 2.33 -28.83 18.23
CA LEU A 446 2.95 -27.92 17.24
C LEU A 446 4.32 -27.41 17.73
N ALA A 447 4.43 -27.07 19.01
CA ALA A 447 5.69 -26.61 19.59
C ALA A 447 6.78 -27.70 19.64
N ALA A 448 6.39 -28.98 19.76
CA ALA A 448 7.32 -30.11 19.76
C ALA A 448 7.71 -30.61 18.36
N ALA A 449 7.18 -30.00 17.28
CA ALA A 449 7.40 -30.48 15.92
C ALA A 449 8.89 -30.39 15.51
N THR A 450 9.37 -31.41 14.80
CA THR A 450 10.75 -31.48 14.27
C THR A 450 10.83 -31.29 12.75
N ALA A 451 9.69 -31.05 12.10
CA ALA A 451 9.54 -30.84 10.67
C ALA A 451 8.41 -29.80 10.43
N PRO A 452 8.41 -29.09 9.29
CA PRO A 452 7.39 -28.08 9.01
C PRO A 452 6.01 -28.71 8.97
N ALA A 453 5.02 -28.02 9.53
CA ALA A 453 3.62 -28.40 9.60
C ALA A 453 3.40 -29.92 9.76
N ALA A 454 4.04 -30.52 10.78
CA ALA A 454 3.76 -31.84 11.35
C ALA A 454 3.44 -33.01 10.38
N GLY A 455 4.02 -33.06 9.17
CA GLY A 455 3.74 -34.13 8.21
C GLY A 455 2.34 -34.07 7.58
N LEU A 456 1.71 -32.90 7.55
CA LEU A 456 0.46 -32.67 6.82
C LEU A 456 0.68 -32.86 5.31
N GLU A 457 -0.09 -33.77 4.69
CA GLU A 457 -0.07 -33.95 3.25
C GLU A 457 -0.97 -32.92 2.57
N PHE A 458 -0.34 -31.98 1.85
CA PHE A 458 -1.07 -31.04 1.00
C PHE A 458 -1.42 -31.69 -0.34
N PRO A 459 -2.61 -31.38 -0.89
CA PRO A 459 -2.99 -31.91 -2.18
C PRO A 459 -2.02 -31.43 -3.28
N PRO A 460 -1.75 -32.29 -4.28
CA PRO A 460 -0.83 -31.97 -5.37
C PRO A 460 -1.40 -30.89 -6.31
N VAL A 461 -2.71 -30.65 -6.27
CA VAL A 461 -3.37 -29.62 -7.06
C VAL A 461 -3.92 -28.56 -6.12
N THR A 462 -3.78 -27.30 -6.51
CA THR A 462 -4.39 -26.18 -5.81
C THR A 462 -5.29 -25.34 -6.71
N LEU A 463 -6.30 -24.74 -6.09
CA LEU A 463 -7.26 -23.84 -6.70
C LEU A 463 -7.19 -22.49 -6.00
N ARG A 464 -6.95 -21.43 -6.76
CA ARG A 464 -6.95 -20.05 -6.25
C ARG A 464 -7.88 -19.18 -7.07
N PRO A 465 -9.02 -18.72 -6.53
CA PRO A 465 -9.82 -17.70 -7.19
C PRO A 465 -8.96 -16.47 -7.48
N GLU A 466 -9.02 -15.91 -8.70
CA GLU A 466 -8.23 -14.72 -9.05
C GLU A 466 -8.61 -13.52 -8.18
N ARG A 467 -9.93 -13.38 -7.92
CA ARG A 467 -10.50 -12.51 -6.89
C ARG A 467 -11.81 -13.13 -6.42
N PHE A 468 -12.01 -13.17 -5.10
CA PHE A 468 -13.29 -13.57 -4.53
C PHE A 468 -14.04 -12.33 -4.00
N VAL A 469 -15.27 -12.14 -4.49
CA VAL A 469 -16.22 -11.17 -3.96
C VAL A 469 -17.34 -11.97 -3.31
N GLU A 470 -17.70 -11.64 -2.06
CA GLU A 470 -18.73 -12.35 -1.30
C GLU A 470 -20.15 -12.17 -1.89
N ALA A 471 -20.29 -11.44 -2.99
CA ALA A 471 -21.53 -11.17 -3.67
C ALA A 471 -21.41 -11.37 -5.18
N ILE A 472 -22.49 -11.86 -5.79
CA ILE A 472 -22.69 -11.99 -7.23
C ILE A 472 -23.95 -11.23 -7.57
N ALA A 473 -23.84 -10.19 -8.39
CA ALA A 473 -25.02 -9.47 -8.85
C ALA A 473 -25.88 -10.39 -9.72
N ARG A 474 -27.18 -10.49 -9.43
CA ARG A 474 -28.12 -11.15 -10.33
C ARG A 474 -28.07 -10.47 -11.70
N GLY A 475 -28.16 -11.23 -12.78
CA GLY A 475 -28.10 -10.62 -14.11
C GLY A 475 -28.35 -11.60 -15.24
N ARG A 476 -28.72 -11.05 -16.40
CA ARG A 476 -28.84 -11.78 -17.67
C ARG A 476 -27.60 -11.64 -18.55
N GLU A 477 -26.60 -10.89 -18.09
CA GLU A 477 -25.29 -10.79 -18.73
C GLU A 477 -24.41 -11.98 -18.32
N PRO A 478 -23.68 -12.61 -19.25
CA PRO A 478 -22.68 -13.62 -18.93
C PRO A 478 -21.62 -13.04 -17.99
N GLN A 479 -21.43 -13.67 -16.84
CA GLN A 479 -20.41 -13.34 -15.86
C GLN A 479 -19.27 -14.33 -15.95
N LEU A 480 -18.05 -13.81 -15.88
CA LEU A 480 -16.82 -14.59 -15.89
C LEU A 480 -16.32 -14.77 -14.46
N TRP A 481 -16.09 -16.03 -14.08
CA TRP A 481 -15.35 -16.38 -12.88
C TRP A 481 -14.10 -17.17 -13.26
N ARG A 482 -12.97 -16.80 -12.63
CA ARG A 482 -11.65 -17.34 -12.92
C ARG A 482 -11.02 -17.90 -11.66
N CYS A 483 -10.42 -19.08 -11.78
CA CYS A 483 -9.45 -19.58 -10.80
C CYS A 483 -8.14 -19.96 -11.49
N GLU A 484 -7.03 -19.72 -10.82
CA GLU A 484 -5.76 -20.34 -11.13
C GLU A 484 -5.78 -21.79 -10.64
N LEU A 485 -5.46 -22.71 -11.54
CA LEU A 485 -5.20 -24.11 -11.26
C LEU A 485 -3.68 -24.30 -11.28
N ARG A 486 -3.16 -24.92 -10.23
CA ARG A 486 -1.73 -25.18 -10.10
C ARG A 486 -1.49 -26.63 -9.72
N HIS A 487 -0.48 -27.24 -10.33
CA HIS A 487 -0.08 -28.62 -10.06
C HIS A 487 1.34 -28.67 -9.47
N ARG A 488 1.41 -28.94 -8.17
CA ARG A 488 2.63 -29.06 -7.35
C ARG A 488 3.17 -30.50 -7.24
N GLY A 489 2.43 -31.47 -7.76
CA GLY A 489 2.85 -32.87 -7.81
C GLY A 489 4.01 -33.13 -8.76
N THR A 490 4.63 -34.30 -8.63
CA THR A 490 5.80 -34.72 -9.42
C THR A 490 5.45 -35.61 -10.63
N ALA A 491 4.21 -36.07 -10.73
CA ALA A 491 3.74 -36.98 -11.79
C ALA A 491 2.48 -36.41 -12.47
N PRO A 492 2.32 -36.55 -13.80
CA PRO A 492 1.16 -36.03 -14.52
C PRO A 492 -0.15 -36.66 -14.05
N LEU A 493 -1.23 -35.88 -14.09
CA LEU A 493 -2.58 -36.33 -13.73
C LEU A 493 -3.47 -36.38 -14.97
N ALA A 494 -4.09 -37.52 -15.23
CA ALA A 494 -5.00 -37.70 -16.36
C ALA A 494 -6.44 -37.26 -16.01
N ALA A 495 -7.18 -36.80 -17.02
CA ALA A 495 -8.63 -36.56 -16.96
C ALA A 495 -9.10 -35.77 -15.70
N VAL A 496 -8.52 -34.59 -15.50
CA VAL A 496 -8.88 -33.71 -14.37
C VAL A 496 -10.13 -32.89 -14.73
N ASP A 497 -11.24 -33.16 -14.05
CA ASP A 497 -12.48 -32.40 -14.12
C ASP A 497 -12.49 -31.29 -13.08
N ILE A 498 -12.54 -30.03 -13.54
CA ILE A 498 -12.76 -28.86 -12.70
C ILE A 498 -14.23 -28.46 -12.79
N THR A 499 -14.98 -28.57 -11.70
CA THR A 499 -16.41 -28.26 -11.65
C THR A 499 -16.67 -27.05 -10.77
N PHE A 500 -17.20 -25.99 -11.37
CA PHE A 500 -17.79 -24.84 -10.69
C PHE A 500 -19.27 -25.11 -10.39
N ARG A 501 -19.72 -24.92 -9.15
CA ARG A 501 -21.14 -24.98 -8.78
C ARG A 501 -21.54 -23.77 -7.96
N LEU A 502 -22.69 -23.21 -8.26
CA LEU A 502 -23.32 -22.14 -7.48
C LEU A 502 -24.74 -22.55 -7.12
N GLY A 503 -24.95 -22.85 -5.84
CA GLY A 503 -26.20 -23.43 -5.37
C GLY A 503 -26.52 -24.80 -5.99
N PRO A 504 -27.75 -25.30 -5.81
CA PRO A 504 -28.15 -26.59 -6.34
C PRO A 504 -28.40 -26.58 -7.86
N ALA A 505 -28.71 -25.42 -8.44
CA ALA A 505 -29.22 -25.30 -9.81
C ALA A 505 -28.14 -25.11 -10.88
N MET A 506 -26.93 -24.66 -10.52
CA MET A 506 -25.88 -24.34 -11.49
C MET A 506 -24.60 -25.14 -11.25
N ALA A 507 -24.16 -25.86 -12.29
CA ALA A 507 -22.90 -26.58 -12.33
C ALA A 507 -22.29 -26.51 -13.74
N LEU A 508 -21.01 -26.16 -13.83
CA LEU A 508 -20.23 -26.08 -15.06
C LEU A 508 -18.94 -26.88 -14.87
N THR A 509 -18.62 -27.79 -15.80
CA THR A 509 -17.40 -28.62 -15.72
C THR A 509 -16.48 -28.36 -16.90
N ARG A 510 -15.18 -28.20 -16.61
CA ARG A 510 -14.09 -28.15 -17.58
C ARG A 510 -13.22 -29.38 -17.38
N ARG A 511 -13.01 -30.17 -18.44
CA ARG A 511 -12.14 -31.34 -18.41
C ARG A 511 -10.78 -31.01 -19.01
N LEU A 512 -9.72 -31.32 -18.29
CA LEU A 512 -8.35 -31.34 -18.79
C LEU A 512 -7.97 -32.80 -19.06
N ALA A 513 -7.55 -33.10 -20.29
CA ALA A 513 -7.14 -34.47 -20.65
C ALA A 513 -5.91 -34.92 -19.85
N GLU A 514 -4.99 -33.99 -19.60
CA GLU A 514 -3.79 -34.19 -18.80
C GLU A 514 -3.42 -32.88 -18.11
N LEU A 515 -2.93 -32.97 -16.87
CA LEU A 515 -2.39 -31.87 -16.08
C LEU A 515 -0.93 -32.19 -15.73
N PRO A 516 0.05 -31.60 -16.45
CA PRO A 516 1.47 -31.90 -16.25
C PRO A 516 2.00 -31.34 -14.92
N PRO A 517 3.05 -31.92 -14.33
CA PRO A 517 3.75 -31.36 -13.17
C PRO A 517 4.19 -29.91 -13.42
N GLY A 518 4.06 -29.05 -12.41
CA GLY A 518 4.45 -27.63 -12.51
C GLY A 518 3.48 -26.75 -13.32
N HIS A 519 2.34 -27.29 -13.78
CA HIS A 519 1.33 -26.49 -14.47
C HIS A 519 0.85 -25.33 -13.59
N VAL A 520 0.75 -24.13 -14.17
CA VAL A 520 0.08 -22.95 -13.62
C VAL A 520 -0.75 -22.33 -14.74
N GLY A 521 -2.07 -22.25 -14.58
CA GLY A 521 -2.93 -21.70 -15.62
C GLY A 521 -4.34 -21.35 -15.14
N PRO A 522 -5.03 -20.40 -15.80
CA PRO A 522 -6.40 -20.06 -15.44
C PRO A 522 -7.40 -21.09 -15.97
N VAL A 523 -8.44 -21.36 -15.19
CA VAL A 523 -9.67 -22.04 -15.60
C VAL A 523 -10.81 -21.04 -15.52
N GLU A 524 -11.56 -20.93 -16.62
CA GLU A 524 -12.61 -19.94 -16.79
C GLU A 524 -14.00 -20.58 -16.85
N PHE A 525 -14.93 -20.00 -16.09
CA PHE A 525 -16.34 -20.36 -16.08
C PHE A 525 -17.16 -19.13 -16.44
N ILE A 526 -17.93 -19.23 -17.52
CA ILE A 526 -18.88 -18.20 -17.94
C ILE A 526 -20.27 -18.70 -17.60
N PHE A 527 -21.03 -17.92 -16.84
CA PHE A 527 -22.33 -18.31 -16.33
C PHE A 527 -23.32 -17.15 -16.27
N LEU A 528 -24.62 -17.47 -16.15
CA LEU A 528 -25.66 -16.48 -15.88
C LEU A 528 -26.08 -16.59 -14.41
N ALA A 529 -26.01 -15.48 -13.68
CA ALA A 529 -26.45 -15.42 -12.30
C ALA A 529 -27.97 -15.17 -12.24
N ASP A 530 -28.77 -16.15 -12.64
CA ASP A 530 -30.24 -16.03 -12.72
C ASP A 530 -30.98 -16.45 -11.44
N LEU A 531 -30.25 -16.95 -10.45
CA LEU A 531 -30.74 -17.34 -9.13
C LEU A 531 -31.51 -16.21 -8.43
N ALA A 532 -32.43 -16.60 -7.54
CA ALA A 532 -33.12 -15.65 -6.66
C ALA A 532 -32.11 -14.95 -5.74
N VAL A 533 -32.48 -13.76 -5.24
CA VAL A 533 -31.66 -13.07 -4.24
C VAL A 533 -31.60 -13.93 -2.99
N GLY A 534 -30.39 -14.16 -2.47
CA GLY A 534 -30.17 -15.03 -1.32
C GLY A 534 -28.73 -15.54 -1.24
N THR A 535 -28.43 -16.34 -0.22
CA THR A 535 -27.07 -16.85 0.01
C THR A 535 -26.93 -18.29 -0.44
N TYR A 536 -25.99 -18.55 -1.35
CA TYR A 536 -25.73 -19.86 -1.94
C TYR A 536 -24.32 -20.35 -1.64
N PRO A 537 -24.10 -21.67 -1.54
CA PRO A 537 -22.75 -22.22 -1.58
C PRO A 537 -22.18 -22.07 -3.00
N LEU A 538 -20.98 -21.52 -3.10
CA LEU A 538 -20.14 -21.59 -4.28
C LEU A 538 -19.04 -22.61 -4.00
N THR A 539 -18.93 -23.64 -4.85
CA THR A 539 -17.90 -24.67 -4.75
C THR A 539 -17.19 -24.83 -6.07
N VAL A 540 -15.86 -24.92 -6.05
CA VAL A 540 -15.07 -25.34 -7.20
C VAL A 540 -14.22 -26.53 -6.79
N THR A 541 -14.34 -27.64 -7.50
CA THR A 541 -13.63 -28.89 -7.20
C THR A 541 -12.81 -29.34 -8.40
N ALA A 542 -11.59 -29.79 -8.18
CA ALA A 542 -10.79 -30.53 -9.15
C ALA A 542 -10.82 -32.02 -8.79
N VAL A 543 -11.22 -32.88 -9.72
CA VAL A 543 -11.40 -34.32 -9.50
C VAL A 543 -10.73 -35.11 -10.61
N THR A 544 -10.01 -36.17 -10.28
CA THR A 544 -9.50 -37.15 -11.26
C THR A 544 -9.90 -38.55 -10.80
N GLU A 545 -10.43 -39.37 -11.71
CA GLU A 545 -10.78 -40.78 -11.43
C GLU A 545 -11.65 -40.97 -10.16
N GLY A 546 -12.53 -40.00 -9.87
CA GLY A 546 -13.37 -40.00 -8.66
C GLY A 546 -12.69 -39.56 -7.37
N ARG A 547 -11.39 -39.27 -7.39
CA ARG A 547 -10.63 -38.69 -6.29
C ARG A 547 -10.63 -37.16 -6.39
N GLU A 548 -11.12 -36.49 -5.35
CA GLU A 548 -11.01 -35.04 -5.21
C GLU A 548 -9.54 -34.66 -4.96
N LEU A 549 -9.02 -33.80 -5.81
CA LEU A 549 -7.66 -33.27 -5.73
C LEU A 549 -7.64 -31.93 -5.01
N ALA A 550 -8.64 -31.08 -5.25
CA ALA A 550 -8.72 -29.77 -4.63
C ALA A 550 -10.18 -29.29 -4.55
N ARG A 551 -10.48 -28.45 -3.56
CA ARG A 551 -11.77 -27.82 -3.34
C ARG A 551 -11.59 -26.41 -2.77
N PHE A 552 -12.24 -25.48 -3.47
CA PHE A 552 -12.61 -24.17 -2.97
C PHE A 552 -14.09 -24.17 -2.58
N SER A 553 -14.43 -23.63 -1.42
CA SER A 553 -15.84 -23.48 -1.01
C SER A 553 -16.08 -22.23 -0.18
N ARG A 554 -17.04 -21.40 -0.59
CA ARG A 554 -17.49 -20.22 0.16
C ARG A 554 -18.99 -20.01 0.03
N ARG A 555 -19.57 -19.23 0.94
CA ARG A 555 -20.92 -18.70 0.74
C ARG A 555 -20.83 -17.40 -0.06
N VAL A 556 -21.69 -17.26 -1.05
CA VAL A 556 -21.85 -16.04 -1.83
C VAL A 556 -23.28 -15.56 -1.76
N GLU A 557 -23.46 -14.25 -1.69
CA GLU A 557 -24.74 -13.58 -1.72
C GLU A 557 -25.09 -13.24 -3.17
N VAL A 558 -26.16 -13.81 -3.70
CA VAL A 558 -26.75 -13.34 -4.95
C VAL A 558 -27.55 -12.09 -4.62
N THR A 559 -27.13 -10.93 -5.14
CA THR A 559 -27.72 -9.63 -4.83
C THR A 559 -28.65 -9.16 -5.95
N PRO A 560 -29.48 -8.12 -5.74
CA PRO A 560 -30.31 -7.57 -6.80
C PRO A 560 -29.48 -7.09 -8.01
N ALA A 561 -30.09 -7.13 -9.19
CA ALA A 561 -29.41 -6.77 -10.43
C ALA A 561 -29.15 -5.26 -10.51
N PRO A 562 -27.90 -4.81 -10.78
CA PRO A 562 -27.62 -3.41 -11.02
C PRO A 562 -28.27 -2.93 -12.31
N GLU A 563 -28.34 -1.61 -12.47
CA GLU A 563 -28.76 -1.01 -13.74
C GLU A 563 -27.79 -1.42 -14.87
N PRO A 564 -28.29 -1.70 -16.09
CA PRO A 564 -27.45 -2.05 -17.24
C PRO A 564 -26.36 -0.98 -17.50
N ALA A 565 -25.18 -1.41 -17.94
CA ALA A 565 -24.01 -0.53 -18.07
C ALA A 565 -24.17 0.54 -19.16
N GLU A 566 -24.97 0.23 -20.18
CA GLU A 566 -25.32 1.07 -21.31
C GLU A 566 -26.28 2.18 -20.93
N ASN A 567 -27.07 2.00 -19.87
CA ASN A 567 -28.00 3.00 -19.35
C ASN A 567 -27.24 4.12 -18.63
N LEU A 568 -27.90 5.27 -18.50
CA LEU A 568 -27.45 6.37 -17.65
C LEU A 568 -27.19 5.87 -16.23
N GLN A 569 -25.97 6.04 -15.76
CA GLN A 569 -25.61 5.77 -14.37
C GLN A 569 -25.87 7.03 -13.53
N ILE A 570 -26.55 6.87 -12.39
CA ILE A 570 -26.83 7.93 -11.42
C ILE A 570 -26.04 7.61 -10.17
N LEU A 571 -24.95 8.35 -9.97
CA LEU A 571 -23.93 8.11 -8.96
C LEU A 571 -24.13 8.99 -7.73
N ALA A 572 -24.25 8.36 -6.57
CA ALA A 572 -23.99 9.01 -5.29
C ALA A 572 -22.48 9.12 -5.06
N ALA A 573 -21.92 10.33 -5.23
CA ALA A 573 -20.48 10.51 -5.21
C ALA A 573 -19.93 10.36 -3.77
N GLY A 574 -19.01 9.41 -3.60
CA GLY A 574 -18.19 9.28 -2.40
C GLY A 574 -18.74 8.41 -1.26
N ARG A 575 -20.00 7.97 -1.29
CA ARG A 575 -20.59 7.01 -0.31
C ARG A 575 -21.74 6.20 -0.91
N ASN A 576 -22.33 5.32 -0.09
CA ASN A 576 -23.49 4.49 -0.44
C ASN A 576 -24.79 5.29 -0.37
N ALA A 577 -25.75 4.90 -1.21
CA ALA A 577 -27.06 5.52 -1.35
C ALA A 577 -28.13 4.44 -1.40
N ASP A 578 -29.38 4.86 -1.37
CA ASP A 578 -30.53 3.97 -1.48
C ASP A 578 -31.11 4.00 -2.90
N ARG A 579 -31.26 2.80 -3.49
CA ARG A 579 -31.86 2.62 -4.81
C ARG A 579 -33.30 3.11 -4.89
N ALA A 580 -34.04 3.12 -3.79
CA ALA A 580 -35.41 3.64 -3.73
C ALA A 580 -35.53 5.11 -4.16
N TYR A 581 -34.43 5.85 -4.13
CA TYR A 581 -34.35 7.25 -4.55
C TYR A 581 -33.84 7.43 -5.99
N GLY A 582 -33.71 6.35 -6.77
CA GLY A 582 -33.34 6.40 -8.20
C GLY A 582 -31.83 6.41 -8.47
N PHE A 583 -30.98 6.24 -7.45
CA PHE A 583 -29.55 6.00 -7.66
C PHE A 583 -29.34 4.63 -8.31
N THR A 584 -28.34 4.55 -9.18
CA THR A 584 -27.97 3.29 -9.86
C THR A 584 -26.52 2.90 -9.62
N ALA A 585 -25.70 3.82 -9.09
CA ALA A 585 -24.32 3.57 -8.69
C ALA A 585 -23.96 4.28 -7.38
N ALA A 586 -23.01 3.71 -6.64
CA ALA A 586 -22.51 4.27 -5.38
C ALA A 586 -20.98 4.25 -5.32
N GLY A 587 -20.41 5.29 -4.70
CA GLY A 587 -18.95 5.43 -4.51
C GLY A 587 -18.40 4.84 -3.22
N GLY A 588 -19.26 4.27 -2.37
CA GLY A 588 -18.90 3.72 -1.06
C GLY A 588 -18.39 2.27 -1.08
N ASP A 589 -18.81 1.48 -0.08
CA ASP A 589 -18.46 0.06 0.04
C ASP A 589 -19.10 -0.79 -1.05
N LEU A 590 -18.31 -1.69 -1.66
CA LEU A 590 -18.74 -2.56 -2.77
C LEU A 590 -19.92 -3.48 -2.38
N LEU A 591 -19.84 -4.17 -1.23
CA LEU A 591 -20.85 -5.17 -0.87
C LEU A 591 -22.17 -4.49 -0.52
N GLU A 592 -22.10 -3.36 0.18
CA GLU A 592 -23.29 -2.57 0.49
C GLU A 592 -23.96 -2.02 -0.77
N ALA A 593 -23.18 -1.49 -1.73
CA ALA A 593 -23.72 -1.07 -3.02
C ALA A 593 -24.42 -2.23 -3.75
N MET A 594 -23.78 -3.40 -3.82
CA MET A 594 -24.35 -4.58 -4.48
C MET A 594 -25.65 -5.06 -3.80
N ARG A 595 -25.72 -5.05 -2.47
CA ARG A 595 -26.94 -5.41 -1.71
C ARG A 595 -28.12 -4.51 -2.02
N GLN A 596 -27.86 -3.22 -2.22
CA GLN A 596 -28.86 -2.26 -2.67
C GLN A 596 -29.20 -2.40 -4.16
N GLY A 597 -28.52 -3.29 -4.89
CA GLY A 597 -28.64 -3.44 -6.34
C GLY A 597 -28.07 -2.24 -7.08
N LEU A 598 -27.06 -1.58 -6.51
CA LEU A 598 -26.33 -0.49 -7.15
C LEU A 598 -25.04 -1.03 -7.78
N ALA A 599 -24.64 -0.42 -8.89
CA ALA A 599 -23.29 -0.53 -9.38
C ALA A 599 -22.28 0.12 -8.42
N TRP A 600 -21.03 -0.29 -8.53
CA TRP A 600 -19.93 0.26 -7.76
C TRP A 600 -19.10 1.24 -8.59
N ALA A 601 -18.84 2.41 -8.01
CA ALA A 601 -18.17 3.52 -8.68
C ALA A 601 -17.19 4.26 -7.75
N PRO A 602 -16.09 3.59 -7.31
CA PRO A 602 -15.21 4.13 -6.28
C PRO A 602 -14.33 5.28 -6.78
N ARG A 603 -13.74 6.00 -5.82
CA ARG A 603 -12.61 6.91 -6.08
C ARG A 603 -11.29 6.18 -5.88
N HIS A 604 -10.38 6.29 -6.84
CA HIS A 604 -9.00 5.81 -6.73
C HIS A 604 -8.03 6.99 -6.67
N ARG A 605 -7.14 6.98 -5.67
CA ARG A 605 -6.08 7.99 -5.49
C ARG A 605 -4.73 7.27 -5.43
N TYR A 606 -3.85 7.59 -6.36
CA TYR A 606 -2.47 7.11 -6.44
C TYR A 606 -1.56 8.29 -6.80
N LEU A 607 -0.57 8.55 -5.95
CA LEU A 607 0.31 9.71 -6.07
C LEU A 607 1.79 9.37 -6.33
N GLY A 608 2.10 8.08 -6.51
CA GLY A 608 3.47 7.58 -6.53
C GLY A 608 4.12 7.55 -5.15
N TYR A 609 5.21 6.77 -5.03
CA TYR A 609 6.03 6.64 -3.83
C TYR A 609 7.45 7.14 -4.16
N PRO A 610 7.75 8.44 -4.00
CA PRO A 610 9.05 9.01 -4.36
C PRO A 610 10.18 8.45 -3.50
N ARG A 611 11.30 8.04 -4.11
CA ARG A 611 12.47 7.56 -3.37
C ARG A 611 13.13 8.73 -2.66
N ARG A 612 13.33 8.58 -1.35
CA ARG A 612 13.79 9.67 -0.46
C ARG A 612 15.29 10.00 -0.58
N ARG A 613 16.05 9.22 -1.35
CA ARG A 613 17.52 9.16 -1.31
C ARG A 613 18.24 10.33 -1.98
N LEU A 614 17.64 10.97 -2.98
CA LEU A 614 18.34 11.89 -3.88
C LEU A 614 17.58 13.19 -4.19
N GLY A 615 16.36 13.37 -3.65
CA GLY A 615 15.47 14.48 -4.03
C GLY A 615 14.99 14.44 -5.49
N GLU A 616 15.51 13.54 -6.31
CA GLU A 616 15.30 13.45 -7.76
C GLU A 616 13.88 13.03 -8.19
N ASP A 617 13.16 12.34 -7.29
CA ASP A 617 11.79 11.87 -7.50
C ASP A 617 10.74 12.84 -6.95
N ARG A 618 11.15 13.99 -6.40
CA ARG A 618 10.26 15.09 -6.07
C ARG A 618 10.56 16.27 -6.97
N VAL A 619 9.52 17.02 -7.32
CA VAL A 619 9.69 18.30 -7.98
C VAL A 619 10.37 19.27 -7.00
N MET A 620 11.29 20.10 -7.49
CA MET A 620 11.72 21.25 -6.69
C MET A 620 10.75 22.38 -6.95
N THR A 621 10.04 22.86 -5.93
CA THR A 621 9.12 23.99 -6.07
C THR A 621 9.88 25.28 -6.40
N LEU A 622 9.16 26.32 -6.81
CA LEU A 622 9.73 27.65 -7.07
C LEU A 622 10.47 28.24 -5.86
N SER A 623 10.11 27.84 -4.63
CA SER A 623 10.77 28.27 -3.40
C SER A 623 12.06 27.51 -3.08
N GLY A 624 12.39 26.48 -3.87
CA GLY A 624 13.49 25.55 -3.60
C GLY A 624 13.13 24.40 -2.65
N GLN A 625 11.89 24.35 -2.15
CA GLN A 625 11.42 23.27 -1.29
C GLN A 625 10.96 22.03 -2.09
N PRO A 626 11.08 20.81 -1.54
CA PRO A 626 10.52 19.61 -2.17
C PRO A 626 9.00 19.69 -2.30
N GLY A 627 8.46 19.44 -3.51
CA GLY A 627 7.03 19.42 -3.80
C GLY A 627 6.47 18.00 -3.99
N MET A 628 5.44 17.90 -4.85
CA MET A 628 4.81 16.64 -5.24
C MET A 628 5.76 15.68 -5.99
N THR A 629 5.32 14.43 -6.16
CA THR A 629 6.06 13.38 -6.89
C THR A 629 6.39 13.84 -8.31
N ARG A 630 7.66 13.72 -8.71
CA ARG A 630 8.14 14.03 -10.05
C ARG A 630 7.81 12.88 -11.01
N LEU A 631 6.68 13.01 -11.69
CA LEU A 631 6.15 11.96 -12.60
C LEU A 631 7.01 11.71 -13.85
N THR A 632 8.05 12.50 -14.09
CA THR A 632 9.04 12.32 -15.17
C THR A 632 10.28 11.53 -14.78
N SER A 633 10.49 11.24 -13.50
CA SER A 633 11.62 10.38 -13.09
C SER A 633 11.44 8.98 -13.69
N PRO A 634 12.49 8.36 -14.27
CA PRO A 634 12.41 7.01 -14.83
C PRO A 634 11.85 5.98 -13.84
N ALA A 635 12.27 6.05 -12.57
CA ALA A 635 11.76 5.17 -11.52
C ALA A 635 10.27 5.39 -11.22
N MET A 636 9.83 6.65 -11.22
CA MET A 636 8.42 7.00 -10.99
C MET A 636 7.53 6.61 -12.16
N VAL A 637 8.04 6.72 -13.40
CA VAL A 637 7.33 6.26 -14.60
C VAL A 637 7.11 4.75 -14.55
N GLU A 638 8.15 3.99 -14.22
CA GLU A 638 8.06 2.54 -14.10
C GLU A 638 7.13 2.11 -12.96
N GLN A 639 7.26 2.76 -11.80
CA GLN A 639 6.38 2.55 -10.65
C GLN A 639 4.91 2.82 -11.02
N ALA A 640 4.61 3.94 -11.67
CA ALA A 640 3.25 4.28 -12.08
C ALA A 640 2.65 3.24 -13.05
N ARG A 641 3.43 2.71 -13.99
CA ARG A 641 2.97 1.64 -14.90
C ARG A 641 2.67 0.35 -14.15
N ARG A 642 3.63 -0.13 -13.35
CA ARG A 642 3.48 -1.35 -12.55
C ARG A 642 2.29 -1.29 -11.60
N GLU A 643 2.14 -0.20 -10.86
CA GLU A 643 1.04 -0.03 -9.91
C GLU A 643 -0.32 0.12 -10.62
N SER A 644 -0.35 0.75 -11.80
CA SER A 644 -1.57 0.84 -12.63
C SER A 644 -2.03 -0.54 -13.10
N GLU A 645 -1.10 -1.39 -13.57
CA GLU A 645 -1.39 -2.77 -13.97
C GLU A 645 -1.88 -3.62 -12.79
N ARG A 646 -1.22 -3.53 -11.64
CA ARG A 646 -1.61 -4.24 -10.40
C ARG A 646 -2.99 -3.80 -9.91
N TRP A 647 -3.27 -2.50 -9.95
CA TRP A 647 -4.58 -1.95 -9.59
C TRP A 647 -5.68 -2.37 -10.59
N ALA A 648 -5.42 -2.29 -11.89
CA ALA A 648 -6.35 -2.72 -12.92
C ALA A 648 -6.69 -4.21 -12.82
N MET A 649 -5.68 -5.06 -12.58
CA MET A 649 -5.87 -6.49 -12.35
C MET A 649 -6.78 -6.75 -11.14
N ARG A 650 -6.56 -6.05 -10.02
CA ARG A 650 -7.44 -6.15 -8.85
C ARG A 650 -8.89 -5.81 -9.23
N LEU A 651 -9.13 -4.73 -9.98
CA LEU A 651 -10.48 -4.27 -10.32
C LEU A 651 -11.17 -5.07 -11.44
N ALA A 652 -10.42 -5.72 -12.32
CA ALA A 652 -10.96 -6.44 -13.48
C ALA A 652 -12.03 -7.48 -13.08
N GLY A 653 -11.76 -8.22 -11.99
CA GLY A 653 -12.64 -9.25 -11.45
C GLY A 653 -13.82 -8.74 -10.60
N VAL A 654 -14.19 -7.46 -10.66
CA VAL A 654 -15.36 -6.91 -9.95
C VAL A 654 -16.54 -6.71 -10.92
N PRO A 655 -17.56 -7.60 -10.93
CA PRO A 655 -18.66 -7.51 -11.89
C PRO A 655 -19.47 -6.21 -11.76
N ALA A 656 -19.68 -5.75 -10.52
CA ALA A 656 -20.47 -4.55 -10.24
C ALA A 656 -19.74 -3.23 -10.56
N LEU A 657 -18.45 -3.26 -10.89
CA LEU A 657 -17.69 -2.04 -11.20
C LEU A 657 -18.21 -1.41 -12.50
N ARG A 658 -18.66 -0.15 -12.42
CA ARG A 658 -19.15 0.62 -13.59
C ARG A 658 -18.40 1.92 -13.84
N ALA A 659 -17.84 2.53 -12.81
CA ALA A 659 -17.03 3.74 -12.98
C ALA A 659 -15.89 3.81 -11.97
N VAL A 660 -14.90 4.65 -12.23
CA VAL A 660 -13.86 5.01 -11.25
C VAL A 660 -13.51 6.48 -11.41
N THR A 661 -13.56 7.24 -10.32
CA THR A 661 -13.01 8.60 -10.27
C THR A 661 -11.52 8.57 -9.96
N LEU A 662 -10.68 9.08 -10.86
CA LEU A 662 -9.22 9.01 -10.76
C LEU A 662 -8.63 10.30 -10.20
N ASN A 663 -7.81 10.18 -9.15
CA ASN A 663 -7.00 11.24 -8.54
C ASN A 663 -7.74 12.56 -8.36
N SER A 664 -9.01 12.47 -7.94
CA SER A 664 -9.82 13.66 -7.75
C SER A 664 -9.18 14.60 -6.74
N GLU A 665 -9.08 15.88 -7.12
CA GLU A 665 -8.47 16.98 -6.34
C GLU A 665 -6.95 16.82 -6.06
N ALA A 666 -6.26 15.82 -6.64
CA ALA A 666 -4.81 15.72 -6.59
C ALA A 666 -4.17 16.46 -7.79
N GLN A 667 -3.81 17.73 -7.59
CA GLN A 667 -3.50 18.68 -8.67
C GLN A 667 -2.00 19.02 -8.73
N TRP A 668 -1.24 18.27 -9.54
CA TRP A 668 0.19 18.56 -9.83
C TRP A 668 0.39 19.82 -10.67
N ILE A 669 -0.68 20.36 -11.23
CA ILE A 669 -0.63 21.59 -12.04
C ILE A 669 -0.03 22.78 -11.30
N HIS A 670 -0.02 22.77 -9.96
CA HIS A 670 0.54 23.84 -9.14
C HIS A 670 2.06 23.75 -8.98
N ASP A 671 2.64 22.57 -9.19
CA ASP A 671 4.04 22.30 -8.88
C ASP A 671 4.87 22.10 -10.15
N HIS A 672 5.32 23.22 -10.73
CA HIS A 672 6.39 23.21 -11.71
C HIS A 672 7.69 22.69 -11.08
N ASP A 673 8.47 21.94 -11.85
CA ASP A 673 9.72 21.35 -11.40
C ASP A 673 10.93 22.23 -11.78
N PHE A 674 11.54 22.82 -10.76
CA PHE A 674 12.70 23.71 -10.88
C PHE A 674 14.04 23.01 -10.66
N THR A 675 14.09 21.67 -10.59
CA THR A 675 15.37 20.93 -10.46
C THR A 675 16.35 21.34 -11.57
N PRO A 676 17.68 21.42 -11.30
CA PRO A 676 18.66 21.84 -12.31
C PRO A 676 18.57 21.05 -13.62
N ALA A 677 18.26 19.75 -13.53
CA ALA A 677 18.03 18.88 -14.67
C ALA A 677 16.81 19.32 -15.51
N THR A 678 15.68 19.60 -14.88
CA THR A 678 14.47 20.07 -15.59
C THR A 678 14.66 21.47 -16.16
N VAL A 679 15.25 22.40 -15.41
CA VAL A 679 15.54 23.75 -15.91
C VAL A 679 16.42 23.69 -17.16
N THR A 680 17.48 22.87 -17.14
CA THR A 680 18.37 22.68 -18.30
C THR A 680 17.60 22.11 -19.48
N TRP A 681 16.78 21.08 -19.27
CA TRP A 681 15.98 20.48 -20.32
C TRP A 681 14.94 21.44 -20.91
N VAL A 682 14.26 22.25 -20.08
CA VAL A 682 13.30 23.26 -20.54
C VAL A 682 13.98 24.35 -21.35
N ARG A 683 15.15 24.83 -20.91
CA ARG A 683 15.96 25.81 -21.64
C ARG A 683 16.37 25.30 -23.02
N GLN A 684 16.73 24.02 -23.13
CA GLN A 684 17.10 23.39 -24.40
C GLN A 684 15.90 23.09 -25.31
N THR A 685 14.77 22.67 -24.74
CA THR A 685 13.61 22.16 -25.51
C THR A 685 12.65 23.28 -25.92
N PHE A 686 12.40 24.24 -25.02
CA PHE A 686 11.41 25.30 -25.22
C PHE A 686 12.05 26.68 -25.40
N HIS A 687 13.37 26.82 -25.26
CA HIS A 687 14.06 28.12 -25.23
C HIS A 687 13.51 29.04 -24.12
N LEU A 688 13.14 28.46 -22.98
CA LEU A 688 12.59 29.16 -21.82
C LEU A 688 13.50 28.97 -20.61
N ASP A 689 13.85 30.06 -19.93
CA ASP A 689 14.62 30.00 -18.69
C ASP A 689 13.70 30.03 -17.46
N LEU A 690 13.57 28.91 -16.77
CA LEU A 690 12.74 28.81 -15.57
C LEU A 690 13.35 29.48 -14.34
N ASP A 691 14.66 29.79 -14.33
CA ASP A 691 15.31 30.40 -13.16
C ASP A 691 14.69 31.77 -12.83
N ALA A 692 14.06 32.45 -13.80
CA ALA A 692 13.34 33.71 -13.59
C ALA A 692 12.23 33.63 -12.53
N TRP A 693 11.59 32.47 -12.35
CA TRP A 693 10.48 32.28 -11.41
C TRP A 693 10.91 31.74 -10.03
N ARG A 694 12.18 31.41 -9.84
CA ARG A 694 12.68 30.85 -8.58
C ARG A 694 12.80 31.92 -7.48
N HIS A 695 12.72 31.48 -6.24
CA HIS A 695 12.93 32.28 -5.04
C HIS A 695 12.05 33.55 -4.98
N PRO A 696 10.71 33.40 -4.97
CA PRO A 696 9.85 34.57 -4.78
C PRO A 696 10.18 35.25 -3.44
N PRO A 697 10.06 36.59 -3.35
CA PRO A 697 10.21 37.30 -2.10
C PRO A 697 9.19 36.82 -1.05
N ASP A 698 9.61 36.82 0.22
CA ASP A 698 9.00 36.19 1.41
C ASP A 698 7.53 35.75 1.29
N GLY A 699 7.34 34.50 0.86
CA GLY A 699 6.18 33.69 1.22
C GLY A 699 4.92 33.81 0.36
N ASP A 700 4.91 34.59 -0.73
CA ASP A 700 3.76 34.63 -1.65
C ASP A 700 4.06 34.01 -3.04
N PRO A 701 3.91 32.68 -3.18
CA PRO A 701 3.95 32.00 -4.49
C PRO A 701 2.99 32.60 -5.53
N MET A 702 1.90 33.28 -5.14
CA MET A 702 0.94 33.89 -6.05
C MET A 702 1.45 35.18 -6.71
N ALA A 703 2.55 35.75 -6.19
CA ALA A 703 3.26 36.81 -6.89
C ALA A 703 3.90 36.29 -8.19
N HIS A 704 4.38 35.04 -8.20
CA HIS A 704 5.11 34.43 -9.33
C HIS A 704 4.26 33.46 -10.15
N GLN A 705 3.13 33.01 -9.62
CA GLN A 705 2.18 32.14 -10.32
C GLN A 705 0.76 32.73 -10.33
N LEU A 706 0.07 32.56 -11.45
CA LEU A 706 -1.37 32.79 -11.59
C LEU A 706 -2.15 31.53 -11.11
N PRO A 707 -3.48 31.63 -10.85
CA PRO A 707 -4.28 30.49 -10.43
C PRO A 707 -4.09 29.27 -11.35
N LEU A 708 -4.21 28.06 -10.81
CA LEU A 708 -3.99 26.80 -11.54
C LEU A 708 -2.54 26.56 -11.99
N GLY A 709 -1.59 27.20 -11.27
CA GLY A 709 -0.15 26.96 -11.39
C GLY A 709 0.53 27.59 -12.59
N ARG A 710 -0.13 28.48 -13.32
CA ARG A 710 0.43 29.13 -14.51
C ARG A 710 1.57 30.08 -14.12
N LEU A 711 2.73 30.00 -14.75
CA LEU A 711 3.85 30.91 -14.47
C LEU A 711 3.51 32.31 -14.98
N ARG A 712 3.69 33.34 -14.13
CA ARG A 712 3.31 34.71 -14.46
C ARG A 712 4.27 35.29 -15.52
N PRO A 713 3.81 35.70 -16.71
CA PRO A 713 4.68 36.14 -17.81
C PRO A 713 5.56 37.35 -17.47
N SER A 714 5.03 38.28 -16.65
CA SER A 714 5.72 39.53 -16.27
C SER A 714 7.02 39.29 -15.49
N ILE A 715 7.18 38.15 -14.83
CA ILE A 715 8.38 37.80 -14.06
C ILE A 715 9.61 37.63 -14.96
N ALA A 716 9.41 37.12 -16.18
CA ALA A 716 10.48 36.93 -17.16
C ALA A 716 10.51 38.04 -18.23
N GLY A 717 9.81 39.15 -18.02
CA GLY A 717 9.74 40.25 -19.00
C GLY A 717 9.12 39.84 -20.35
N ILE A 718 8.21 38.85 -20.35
CA ILE A 718 7.60 38.33 -21.57
C ILE A 718 6.36 39.17 -21.91
N ASP A 719 6.50 40.02 -22.94
CA ASP A 719 5.42 40.86 -23.46
C ASP A 719 4.45 40.09 -24.37
N LEU A 720 3.20 40.53 -24.34
CA LEU A 720 2.12 40.00 -25.15
C LEU A 720 2.00 40.74 -26.49
N PRO A 721 1.73 40.03 -27.59
CA PRO A 721 1.36 40.68 -28.83
C PRO A 721 0.04 41.46 -28.64
N ALA A 722 -0.03 42.65 -29.25
CA ALA A 722 -1.13 43.58 -29.06
C ALA A 722 -2.50 43.01 -29.52
N ASP A 723 -2.49 42.11 -30.50
CA ASP A 723 -3.67 41.41 -31.02
C ASP A 723 -4.09 40.19 -30.17
N ARG A 724 -3.33 39.85 -29.12
CA ARG A 724 -3.52 38.68 -28.24
C ARG A 724 -3.48 37.34 -28.97
N ILE A 725 -2.93 37.30 -30.18
CA ILE A 725 -2.70 36.08 -30.97
C ILE A 725 -1.27 35.61 -30.68
N VAL A 726 -1.15 34.50 -29.95
CA VAL A 726 0.15 33.96 -29.52
C VAL A 726 0.56 32.79 -30.43
N ASP A 727 1.76 32.86 -31.01
CA ASP A 727 2.33 31.75 -31.78
C ASP A 727 2.48 30.52 -30.85
N PRO A 728 1.98 29.33 -31.25
CA PRO A 728 2.19 28.07 -30.53
C PRO A 728 3.63 27.76 -30.09
N ARG A 729 4.63 28.33 -30.77
CA ARG A 729 6.07 28.16 -30.52
C ARG A 729 6.66 29.19 -29.57
N THR A 730 5.91 30.22 -29.17
CA THR A 730 6.36 31.19 -28.17
C THR A 730 6.79 30.44 -26.90
N PRO A 731 8.04 30.60 -26.39
CA PRO A 731 8.64 29.72 -25.37
C PRO A 731 7.75 29.39 -24.17
N LEU A 732 7.23 30.42 -23.48
CA LEU A 732 6.36 30.26 -22.31
C LEU A 732 5.04 29.56 -22.67
N TYR A 733 4.45 29.91 -23.82
CA TYR A 733 3.19 29.34 -24.28
C TYR A 733 3.36 27.87 -24.69
N ALA A 734 4.43 27.53 -25.41
CA ALA A 734 4.78 26.16 -25.80
C ALA A 734 5.01 25.27 -24.58
N TYR A 735 5.78 25.76 -23.59
CA TYR A 735 6.04 25.07 -22.34
C TYR A 735 4.75 24.76 -21.58
N HIS A 736 3.87 25.75 -21.39
CA HIS A 736 2.62 25.51 -20.67
C HIS A 736 1.63 24.63 -21.45
N ARG A 737 1.61 24.68 -22.79
CA ARG A 737 0.81 23.74 -23.60
C ARG A 737 1.26 22.30 -23.40
N TRP A 738 2.56 22.05 -23.28
CA TRP A 738 3.10 20.75 -22.93
C TRP A 738 2.76 20.37 -21.48
N PHE A 739 3.08 21.24 -20.51
CA PHE A 739 2.93 20.98 -19.07
C PHE A 739 1.48 20.67 -18.69
N HIS A 740 0.51 21.44 -19.19
CA HIS A 740 -0.91 21.19 -18.91
C HIS A 740 -1.53 20.14 -19.85
N GLY A 741 -0.82 19.70 -20.88
CA GLY A 741 -1.28 18.78 -21.91
C GLY A 741 -1.35 17.31 -21.47
N PRO A 742 -1.65 16.40 -22.41
CA PRO A 742 -1.91 14.98 -22.11
C PRO A 742 -0.65 14.18 -21.78
N VAL A 743 0.53 14.72 -22.08
CA VAL A 743 1.83 14.11 -21.78
C VAL A 743 2.65 14.93 -20.79
N GLY A 744 2.05 15.98 -20.22
CA GLY A 744 2.69 16.81 -19.20
C GLY A 744 2.90 16.03 -17.90
N PRO A 745 3.88 16.43 -17.07
CA PRO A 745 4.28 15.72 -15.86
C PRO A 745 3.31 15.95 -14.68
N THR A 746 2.02 15.85 -14.94
CA THR A 746 0.96 16.11 -13.95
C THR A 746 0.01 14.91 -13.86
N GLU A 747 -1.07 15.04 -13.08
CA GLU A 747 -2.16 14.06 -13.04
C GLU A 747 -2.79 13.79 -14.43
N SER A 748 -2.60 14.67 -15.42
CA SER A 748 -3.05 14.44 -16.79
C SER A 748 -2.43 13.19 -17.40
N TRP A 749 -1.12 13.02 -17.28
CA TRP A 749 -0.45 11.82 -17.74
C TRP A 749 -0.82 10.61 -16.89
N LEU A 750 -0.73 10.73 -15.56
CA LEU A 750 -0.96 9.62 -14.63
C LEU A 750 -2.37 9.04 -14.73
N ASN A 751 -3.40 9.88 -14.80
CA ASN A 751 -4.79 9.43 -14.91
C ASN A 751 -5.06 8.71 -16.23
N GLN A 752 -4.34 9.07 -17.29
CA GLN A 752 -4.44 8.35 -18.55
C GLN A 752 -3.73 6.99 -18.50
N VAL A 753 -2.59 6.88 -17.82
CA VAL A 753 -1.92 5.58 -17.60
C VAL A 753 -2.83 4.65 -16.78
N LEU A 754 -3.41 5.15 -15.70
CA LEU A 754 -4.41 4.41 -14.91
C LEU A 754 -5.62 4.01 -15.76
N SER A 755 -6.15 4.95 -16.55
CA SER A 755 -7.30 4.70 -17.41
C SER A 755 -7.02 3.61 -18.45
N ASP A 756 -5.87 3.65 -19.11
CA ASP A 756 -5.48 2.66 -20.13
C ASP A 756 -5.31 1.27 -19.52
N ALA A 757 -4.63 1.16 -18.37
CA ALA A 757 -4.42 -0.12 -17.70
C ALA A 757 -5.75 -0.79 -17.31
N LEU A 758 -6.74 -0.01 -16.85
CA LEU A 758 -8.06 -0.54 -16.52
C LEU A 758 -8.87 -0.86 -17.78
N ARG A 759 -8.92 0.05 -18.75
CA ARG A 759 -9.76 -0.09 -19.95
C ARG A 759 -9.25 -1.17 -20.91
N SER A 760 -7.96 -1.52 -20.88
CA SER A 760 -7.44 -2.68 -21.62
C SER A 760 -8.07 -4.01 -21.17
N ARG A 761 -8.54 -4.07 -19.91
CA ARG A 761 -9.20 -5.25 -19.31
C ARG A 761 -10.71 -5.10 -19.21
N ARG A 762 -11.18 -3.88 -18.94
CA ARG A 762 -12.58 -3.50 -18.68
C ARG A 762 -12.97 -2.28 -19.50
N PRO A 763 -13.08 -2.41 -20.84
CA PRO A 763 -13.44 -1.29 -21.72
C PRO A 763 -14.85 -0.75 -21.45
N ASP A 764 -15.68 -1.50 -20.72
CA ASP A 764 -17.02 -1.14 -20.28
C ASP A 764 -17.05 -0.15 -19.09
N VAL A 765 -15.94 -0.01 -18.35
CA VAL A 765 -15.87 0.85 -17.15
C VAL A 765 -15.58 2.31 -17.52
N LEU A 766 -16.34 3.23 -16.92
CA LEU A 766 -16.17 4.67 -17.09
C LEU A 766 -15.03 5.20 -16.20
N THR A 767 -13.94 5.71 -16.78
CA THR A 767 -12.90 6.42 -16.03
C THR A 767 -13.19 7.93 -16.03
N ILE A 768 -13.26 8.51 -14.84
CA ILE A 768 -13.73 9.88 -14.61
C ILE A 768 -12.56 10.77 -14.16
N GLN A 769 -12.39 11.90 -14.86
CA GLN A 769 -11.60 13.02 -14.36
C GLN A 769 -12.52 14.02 -13.63
N ASP A 770 -12.22 14.29 -12.37
CA ASP A 770 -12.92 15.30 -11.55
C ASP A 770 -11.92 16.08 -10.68
N ALA A 771 -11.72 17.38 -10.81
CA ALA A 771 -12.46 18.36 -11.63
C ALA A 771 -11.71 18.68 -12.93
N VAL A 772 -12.42 18.70 -14.07
CA VAL A 772 -11.80 18.90 -15.39
C VAL A 772 -11.66 20.37 -15.79
N LEU A 773 -12.60 21.25 -15.41
CA LEU A 773 -12.61 22.67 -15.80
C LEU A 773 -11.73 23.55 -14.91
N ARG A 774 -11.24 23.00 -13.79
CA ARG A 774 -10.11 23.56 -13.02
C ARG A 774 -8.78 23.49 -13.77
N ARG A 775 -8.74 23.00 -15.00
CA ARG A 775 -7.57 23.12 -15.87
C ARG A 775 -7.72 24.27 -16.87
N PRO A 776 -6.62 24.87 -17.32
CA PRO A 776 -6.66 25.77 -18.45
C PRO A 776 -7.27 25.09 -19.68
N ALA A 777 -7.71 25.87 -20.67
CA ALA A 777 -8.38 25.36 -21.89
C ALA A 777 -7.48 24.52 -22.84
N VAL A 778 -6.38 23.97 -22.33
CA VAL A 778 -5.56 22.96 -23.01
C VAL A 778 -6.26 21.61 -22.89
N ARG A 779 -6.23 20.83 -23.98
CA ARG A 779 -6.69 19.44 -23.95
C ARG A 779 -5.74 18.61 -23.10
N ALA A 780 -6.08 18.44 -21.82
CA ALA A 780 -5.25 17.71 -20.86
C ALA A 780 -5.52 16.21 -20.85
N PHE A 781 -6.69 15.77 -21.30
CA PHE A 781 -7.13 14.39 -21.18
C PHE A 781 -7.72 13.91 -22.51
N GLU A 782 -7.22 12.79 -23.00
CA GLU A 782 -7.68 12.22 -24.28
C GLU A 782 -8.09 10.74 -24.13
N ARG A 783 -7.58 10.06 -23.11
CA ARG A 783 -7.75 8.60 -22.90
C ARG A 783 -8.65 8.22 -21.72
N LEU A 784 -9.44 9.17 -21.19
CA LEU A 784 -10.48 8.91 -20.19
C LEU A 784 -11.87 8.77 -20.83
N SER A 785 -12.87 8.35 -20.05
CA SER A 785 -14.26 8.19 -20.49
C SER A 785 -15.14 9.40 -20.19
N VAL A 786 -14.97 10.04 -19.02
CA VAL A 786 -15.86 11.09 -18.51
C VAL A 786 -15.07 12.31 -18.03
N ALA A 787 -15.50 13.49 -18.47
CA ALA A 787 -15.04 14.79 -18.00
C ALA A 787 -16.09 15.36 -17.03
N GLN A 788 -15.76 15.43 -15.74
CA GLN A 788 -16.68 15.85 -14.68
C GLN A 788 -16.28 17.18 -14.07
N GLU A 789 -17.26 18.01 -13.72
CA GLU A 789 -17.06 19.24 -12.96
C GLU A 789 -18.20 19.51 -11.99
N GLY A 790 -17.85 20.00 -10.80
CA GLY A 790 -18.80 20.36 -9.76
C GLY A 790 -19.30 21.80 -9.87
N PHE A 791 -20.55 22.04 -9.48
CA PHE A 791 -21.12 23.38 -9.35
C PHE A 791 -22.12 23.45 -8.19
N SER A 792 -22.28 24.63 -7.60
CA SER A 792 -23.25 24.84 -6.51
C SER A 792 -24.68 24.90 -7.06
N CYS A 793 -25.61 24.17 -6.45
CA CYS A 793 -27.04 24.31 -6.75
C CYS A 793 -27.58 25.69 -6.37
N ALA A 794 -26.90 26.44 -5.49
CA ALA A 794 -27.28 27.80 -5.11
C ALA A 794 -27.19 28.81 -6.27
N GLU A 795 -26.43 28.48 -7.32
CA GLU A 795 -26.15 29.37 -8.45
C GLU A 795 -26.52 28.68 -9.78
N PRO A 796 -27.80 28.66 -10.18
CA PRO A 796 -28.26 27.96 -11.39
C PRO A 796 -27.51 28.39 -12.67
N LEU A 797 -27.14 29.67 -12.76
CA LEU A 797 -26.35 30.19 -13.89
C LEU A 797 -24.94 29.57 -13.94
N ALA A 798 -24.32 29.32 -12.79
CA ALA A 798 -23.04 28.60 -12.74
C ALA A 798 -23.20 27.17 -13.28
N GLY A 799 -24.32 26.51 -12.96
CA GLY A 799 -24.68 25.21 -13.53
C GLY A 799 -24.74 25.23 -15.05
N VAL A 800 -25.43 26.21 -15.65
CA VAL A 800 -25.48 26.40 -17.11
C VAL A 800 -24.08 26.58 -17.68
N MET A 801 -23.29 27.49 -17.12
CA MET A 801 -21.93 27.79 -17.61
C MET A 801 -20.98 26.59 -17.50
N VAL A 802 -21.12 25.77 -16.45
CA VAL A 802 -20.36 24.53 -16.30
C VAL A 802 -20.75 23.52 -17.36
N GLN A 803 -22.04 23.30 -17.63
CA GLN A 803 -22.46 22.36 -18.68
C GLN A 803 -21.97 22.79 -20.07
N GLU A 804 -22.06 24.08 -20.39
CA GLU A 804 -21.56 24.59 -21.66
C GLU A 804 -20.02 24.50 -21.78
N SER A 805 -19.30 24.77 -20.68
CA SER A 805 -17.84 24.64 -20.63
C SER A 805 -17.38 23.19 -20.73
N LEU A 806 -18.10 22.25 -20.12
CA LEU A 806 -17.87 20.81 -20.27
C LEU A 806 -18.06 20.39 -21.72
N ASN A 807 -19.16 20.81 -22.36
CA ASN A 807 -19.42 20.55 -23.78
C ASN A 807 -18.33 21.11 -24.70
N ALA A 808 -17.78 22.28 -24.37
CA ALA A 808 -16.65 22.85 -25.10
C ALA A 808 -15.37 22.02 -24.89
N ALA A 809 -15.08 21.59 -23.65
CA ALA A 809 -13.89 20.81 -23.31
C ALA A 809 -13.88 19.42 -23.97
N VAL A 810 -15.02 18.75 -24.05
CA VAL A 810 -15.14 17.41 -24.64
C VAL A 810 -15.33 17.43 -26.16
N ARG A 811 -15.52 18.60 -26.77
CA ARG A 811 -15.79 18.72 -28.22
C ARG A 811 -14.64 18.14 -29.05
N ARG A 812 -14.96 17.24 -29.99
CA ARG A 812 -13.96 16.52 -30.81
C ARG A 812 -12.92 15.77 -29.96
N THR A 813 -13.38 15.18 -28.86
CA THR A 813 -12.64 14.22 -28.03
C THR A 813 -13.46 12.94 -27.89
N GLY A 814 -12.91 11.90 -27.24
CA GLY A 814 -13.66 10.70 -26.88
C GLY A 814 -14.46 10.81 -25.57
N LEU A 815 -14.37 11.93 -24.85
CA LEU A 815 -14.95 12.11 -23.51
C LEU A 815 -16.45 12.42 -23.56
N ARG A 816 -17.15 12.02 -22.49
CA ARG A 816 -18.53 12.44 -22.21
C ARG A 816 -18.55 13.48 -21.07
N PRO A 817 -19.40 14.52 -21.14
CA PRO A 817 -19.54 15.46 -20.05
C PRO A 817 -20.35 14.83 -18.90
N ALA A 818 -20.05 15.22 -17.66
CA ALA A 818 -20.87 14.92 -16.50
C ALA A 818 -20.89 16.11 -15.53
N GLY A 819 -22.07 16.66 -15.25
CA GLY A 819 -22.24 17.63 -14.18
C GLY A 819 -22.28 16.93 -12.82
N LEU A 820 -21.65 17.55 -11.81
CA LEU A 820 -21.71 17.14 -10.41
C LEU A 820 -22.39 18.25 -9.57
N PRO A 821 -23.72 18.33 -9.55
CA PRO A 821 -24.43 19.25 -8.65
C PRO A 821 -24.02 19.02 -7.19
N ARG A 822 -23.66 20.13 -6.54
CA ARG A 822 -23.35 20.18 -5.11
C ARG A 822 -24.58 20.62 -4.34
N LEU A 823 -25.05 19.73 -3.45
CA LEU A 823 -26.30 19.91 -2.73
C LEU A 823 -26.17 20.79 -1.48
N ILE A 824 -24.97 21.14 -1.03
CA ILE A 824 -24.78 21.98 0.16
C ILE A 824 -24.90 23.47 -0.16
N LEU A 825 -25.75 24.16 0.59
CA LEU A 825 -25.81 25.60 0.76
C LEU A 825 -24.96 26.00 1.98
N PRO A 826 -23.83 26.70 1.80
CA PRO A 826 -22.96 27.11 2.91
C PRO A 826 -23.67 28.02 3.92
N ALA A 827 -23.26 27.98 5.18
CA ALA A 827 -23.68 28.95 6.19
C ALA A 827 -23.50 30.40 5.68
N GLY A 828 -24.48 31.25 5.97
CA GLY A 828 -24.52 32.62 5.47
C GLY A 828 -25.28 32.81 4.16
N THR A 829 -25.64 31.73 3.45
CA THR A 829 -26.40 31.83 2.18
C THR A 829 -27.91 31.86 2.43
N ALA A 830 -28.50 30.75 2.89
CA ALA A 830 -29.93 30.64 3.20
C ALA A 830 -30.23 30.71 4.70
N ALA A 831 -29.26 30.34 5.54
CA ALA A 831 -29.39 30.25 7.01
C ALA A 831 -28.01 30.53 7.67
N PRO A 832 -27.94 30.80 8.99
CA PRO A 832 -26.67 30.98 9.70
C PRO A 832 -25.86 29.67 9.87
N PHE A 833 -26.31 28.58 9.27
CA PHE A 833 -25.72 27.24 9.29
C PHE A 833 -25.76 26.62 7.89
N ASN A 834 -25.02 25.52 7.69
CA ASN A 834 -25.07 24.81 6.41
C ASN A 834 -26.43 24.13 6.23
N ALA A 835 -27.00 24.23 5.03
CA ALA A 835 -28.25 23.57 4.68
C ALA A 835 -28.07 22.77 3.38
N MET A 836 -28.99 21.87 3.11
CA MET A 836 -29.12 21.22 1.80
C MET A 836 -29.95 22.10 0.86
N ALA A 837 -29.75 21.92 -0.44
CA ALA A 837 -30.48 22.60 -1.50
C ALA A 837 -31.99 22.34 -1.36
N THR A 838 -32.79 23.31 -1.77
CA THR A 838 -34.25 23.14 -1.83
C THR A 838 -34.65 22.22 -3.00
N ALA A 839 -35.88 21.69 -2.94
CA ALA A 839 -36.41 20.74 -3.92
C ALA A 839 -36.38 21.27 -5.37
N ASP A 840 -36.68 22.55 -5.56
CA ASP A 840 -36.66 23.26 -6.83
C ASP A 840 -35.24 23.42 -7.38
N LEU A 841 -34.29 23.89 -6.55
CA LEU A 841 -32.87 24.02 -6.95
C LEU A 841 -32.27 22.67 -7.34
N PHE A 842 -32.60 21.60 -6.62
CA PHE A 842 -32.18 20.26 -6.99
C PHE A 842 -32.77 19.82 -8.33
N ARG A 843 -34.10 19.99 -8.52
CA ARG A 843 -34.78 19.61 -9.76
C ARG A 843 -34.17 20.33 -10.96
N GLU A 844 -33.96 21.64 -10.87
CA GLU A 844 -33.32 22.42 -11.92
C GLU A 844 -31.90 21.93 -12.22
N ALA A 845 -31.07 21.74 -11.20
CA ALA A 845 -29.70 21.30 -11.37
C ALA A 845 -29.59 19.89 -12.00
N ALA A 846 -30.46 18.96 -11.59
CA ALA A 846 -30.51 17.61 -12.16
C ALA A 846 -30.91 17.64 -13.63
N TRP A 847 -31.97 18.37 -13.98
CA TRP A 847 -32.41 18.53 -15.36
C TRP A 847 -31.35 19.22 -16.24
N LEU A 848 -30.71 20.27 -15.74
CA LEU A 848 -29.60 20.93 -16.44
C LEU A 848 -28.48 19.95 -16.82
N CYS A 849 -28.16 18.99 -15.95
CA CYS A 849 -27.13 17.99 -16.23
C CYS A 849 -27.58 16.97 -17.29
N VAL A 850 -28.81 16.45 -17.20
CA VAL A 850 -29.30 15.39 -18.11
C VAL A 850 -29.80 15.90 -19.46
N LEU A 851 -29.94 17.21 -19.66
CA LEU A 851 -30.36 17.85 -20.92
C LEU A 851 -29.35 17.72 -22.10
N GLN A 852 -28.42 16.77 -22.02
CA GLN A 852 -27.36 16.51 -22.99
C GLN A 852 -26.96 15.03 -22.95
N PRO A 853 -26.31 14.49 -24.00
CA PRO A 853 -25.92 13.09 -24.04
C PRO A 853 -24.78 12.80 -23.05
N ILE A 854 -25.16 12.37 -21.86
CA ILE A 854 -24.27 11.94 -20.77
C ILE A 854 -24.38 10.42 -20.55
N ARG A 855 -23.33 9.84 -19.98
CA ARG A 855 -23.33 8.44 -19.49
C ARG A 855 -23.47 8.33 -17.97
N LEU A 856 -23.27 9.45 -17.28
CA LEU A 856 -23.19 9.52 -15.83
C LEU A 856 -23.76 10.86 -15.36
N LEU A 857 -24.69 10.81 -14.42
CA LEU A 857 -25.05 11.93 -13.54
C LEU A 857 -24.48 11.62 -12.16
N ALA A 858 -23.67 12.51 -11.60
CA ALA A 858 -23.15 12.34 -10.25
C ALA A 858 -23.75 13.41 -9.33
N CYS A 859 -24.10 13.06 -8.09
CA CYS A 859 -24.55 14.01 -7.08
C CYS A 859 -23.55 14.02 -5.92
N ARG A 860 -23.12 15.21 -5.48
CA ARG A 860 -22.23 15.37 -4.32
C ARG A 860 -23.04 15.58 -3.04
N ASP A 861 -22.45 15.24 -1.91
CA ASP A 861 -23.01 15.49 -0.57
C ASP A 861 -24.34 14.75 -0.32
N THR A 862 -24.51 13.58 -0.94
CA THR A 862 -25.70 12.72 -0.78
C THR A 862 -25.74 11.99 0.55
N ASP A 863 -24.62 11.94 1.29
CA ASP A 863 -24.56 11.39 2.64
C ASP A 863 -25.54 12.09 3.59
N ALA A 864 -25.68 13.41 3.45
CA ALA A 864 -26.64 14.20 4.20
C ALA A 864 -28.12 13.81 3.96
N LEU A 865 -28.43 13.05 2.90
CA LEU A 865 -29.78 12.57 2.61
C LEU A 865 -30.13 11.25 3.31
N PHE A 866 -29.14 10.39 3.54
CA PHE A 866 -29.38 8.98 3.86
C PHE A 866 -28.91 8.55 5.26
N MET A 867 -28.12 9.38 5.94
CA MET A 867 -27.57 8.99 7.23
C MET A 867 -28.57 9.14 8.38
N ASP A 868 -28.46 8.25 9.37
CA ASP A 868 -29.20 8.36 10.63
C ASP A 868 -28.75 9.62 11.40
N PRO A 869 -29.67 10.54 11.77
CA PRO A 869 -29.35 11.72 12.57
C PRO A 869 -28.66 11.39 13.91
N ALA A 870 -28.98 10.24 14.53
CA ALA A 870 -28.41 9.82 15.81
C ALA A 870 -26.93 9.42 15.70
N GLU A 871 -26.49 8.92 14.54
CA GLU A 871 -25.11 8.48 14.31
C GLU A 871 -24.17 9.60 13.84
N THR A 872 -24.70 10.77 13.46
CA THR A 872 -23.96 11.74 12.64
C THR A 872 -23.67 13.09 13.25
N ARG A 873 -24.01 13.32 14.52
CA ARG A 873 -23.84 14.63 15.18
C ARG A 873 -24.46 15.76 14.34
N TRP A 874 -25.72 15.60 13.90
CA TRP A 874 -26.53 16.62 13.18
C TRP A 874 -26.24 16.83 11.68
N ARG A 875 -25.52 15.93 10.99
CA ARG A 875 -25.24 16.07 9.54
C ARG A 875 -26.42 15.73 8.60
N SER A 876 -27.54 15.25 9.12
CA SER A 876 -28.77 14.98 8.36
C SER A 876 -30.01 15.45 9.13
N ALA A 877 -29.93 16.65 9.71
CA ALA A 877 -30.98 17.17 10.58
C ALA A 877 -32.25 17.49 9.78
N GLY A 878 -33.33 16.75 10.05
CA GLY A 878 -34.65 17.01 9.47
C GLY A 878 -35.45 18.06 10.24
N PRO A 879 -36.65 18.42 9.78
CA PRO A 879 -37.47 19.46 10.42
C PRO A 879 -37.71 19.25 11.92
N ALA A 880 -38.00 18.00 12.34
CA ALA A 880 -38.21 17.66 13.75
C ALA A 880 -36.92 17.80 14.61
N ASP A 881 -35.75 17.57 14.02
CA ASP A 881 -34.48 17.77 14.68
C ASP A 881 -34.22 19.25 14.90
N LEU A 882 -34.47 20.07 13.87
CA LEU A 882 -34.32 21.52 13.94
C LEU A 882 -35.30 22.16 14.93
N GLU A 883 -36.55 21.69 14.99
CA GLU A 883 -37.52 22.15 15.99
C GLU A 883 -37.05 21.82 17.42
N ARG A 884 -36.55 20.60 17.65
CA ARG A 884 -35.96 20.22 18.95
C ARG A 884 -34.74 21.07 19.30
N LEU A 885 -33.94 21.43 18.30
CA LEU A 885 -32.74 22.23 18.50
C LEU A 885 -33.05 23.70 18.81
N PHE A 886 -33.92 24.32 18.02
CA PHE A 886 -34.20 25.75 18.11
C PHE A 886 -35.38 26.08 19.04
N GLY A 887 -36.14 25.07 19.48
CA GLY A 887 -37.34 25.22 20.30
C GLY A 887 -38.55 25.75 19.53
N THR A 888 -38.43 25.92 18.21
CA THR A 888 -39.47 26.37 17.29
C THR A 888 -39.20 25.81 15.89
N PRO A 889 -40.24 25.48 15.10
CA PRO A 889 -40.08 25.01 13.72
C PRO A 889 -39.67 26.14 12.74
N ALA A 890 -39.76 27.40 13.15
CA ALA A 890 -39.46 28.57 12.30
C ALA A 890 -38.66 29.63 13.07
N PRO A 891 -37.40 29.34 13.46
CA PRO A 891 -36.56 30.33 14.13
C PRO A 891 -36.21 31.46 13.18
N THR A 892 -36.16 32.69 13.71
CA THR A 892 -35.53 33.81 13.00
C THR A 892 -34.01 33.57 12.88
N TRP A 893 -33.36 34.26 11.95
CA TRP A 893 -31.91 34.20 11.79
C TRP A 893 -31.16 34.45 13.11
N ALA A 894 -31.59 35.48 13.86
CA ALA A 894 -30.96 35.85 15.14
C ALA A 894 -31.22 34.81 16.25
N GLU A 895 -32.36 34.13 16.26
CA GLU A 895 -32.63 33.04 17.20
C GLU A 895 -31.76 31.82 16.89
N ALA A 896 -31.71 31.40 15.62
CA ALA A 896 -30.86 30.29 15.19
C ALA A 896 -29.38 30.58 15.48
N GLN A 897 -28.91 31.79 15.17
CA GLN A 897 -27.53 32.16 15.41
C GLN A 897 -27.18 32.14 16.91
N ARG A 898 -28.06 32.65 17.79
CA ARG A 898 -27.85 32.58 19.25
C ARG A 898 -27.73 31.15 19.78
N VAL A 899 -28.57 30.23 19.29
CA VAL A 899 -28.51 28.81 19.68
C VAL A 899 -27.19 28.17 19.21
N LEU A 900 -26.73 28.51 18.00
CA LEU A 900 -25.51 27.95 17.42
C LEU A 900 -24.23 28.51 18.05
N GLU A 901 -24.22 29.78 18.44
CA GLU A 901 -23.12 30.40 19.19
C GLU A 901 -22.90 29.73 20.55
N ALA A 902 -23.97 29.25 21.18
CA ALA A 902 -23.91 28.48 22.42
C ALA A 902 -23.33 27.06 22.24
N SER A 903 -23.17 26.57 21.00
CA SER A 903 -22.66 25.22 20.71
C SER A 903 -21.85 25.17 19.40
N PRO A 904 -20.60 25.69 19.39
CA PRO A 904 -19.79 25.82 18.17
C PRO A 904 -19.42 24.50 17.49
N GLU A 905 -19.30 23.40 18.25
CA GLU A 905 -19.02 22.09 17.68
C GLU A 905 -20.20 21.59 16.82
N MET A 906 -21.41 21.70 17.35
CA MET A 906 -22.64 21.37 16.63
C MET A 906 -22.87 22.30 15.44
N ALA A 907 -22.61 23.60 15.58
CA ALA A 907 -22.73 24.55 14.47
C ALA A 907 -21.86 24.19 13.26
N ARG A 908 -20.68 23.59 13.49
CA ARG A 908 -19.79 23.10 12.43
C ARG A 908 -20.28 21.81 11.75
N SER A 909 -21.07 21.01 12.44
CA SER A 909 -21.55 19.71 11.93
C SER A 909 -23.00 19.72 11.44
N LEU A 910 -23.79 20.73 11.84
CA LEU A 910 -25.19 20.87 11.44
C LEU A 910 -25.30 21.01 9.92
N LEU A 911 -26.08 20.12 9.32
CA LEU A 911 -26.47 20.18 7.93
C LEU A 911 -27.96 19.87 7.83
N ALA A 912 -28.75 20.93 7.64
CA ALA A 912 -30.20 20.86 7.64
C ALA A 912 -30.75 20.39 6.29
N ARG A 913 -31.73 19.49 6.29
CA ARG A 913 -32.44 19.05 5.09
C ARG A 913 -33.95 19.22 5.23
N SER A 914 -34.64 19.40 4.10
CA SER A 914 -36.10 19.34 4.04
C SER A 914 -36.59 17.97 3.59
N ASP A 915 -37.79 17.56 4.01
CA ASP A 915 -38.42 16.33 3.52
C ASP A 915 -38.86 16.48 2.04
N ASP A 916 -39.20 17.70 1.61
CA ASP A 916 -39.49 18.03 0.22
C ASP A 916 -38.30 17.74 -0.71
N LEU A 917 -37.06 17.96 -0.25
CA LEU A 917 -35.87 17.61 -1.03
C LEU A 917 -35.79 16.11 -1.27
N LEU A 918 -35.99 15.28 -0.24
CA LEU A 918 -35.98 13.82 -0.38
C LEU A 918 -37.06 13.33 -1.35
N ALA A 919 -38.27 13.90 -1.25
CA ALA A 919 -39.35 13.61 -2.17
C ALA A 919 -38.99 14.01 -3.62
N ALA A 920 -38.37 15.18 -3.80
CA ALA A 920 -37.93 15.65 -5.11
C ALA A 920 -36.80 14.79 -5.69
N VAL A 921 -35.83 14.36 -4.89
CA VAL A 921 -34.76 13.43 -5.31
C VAL A 921 -35.38 12.14 -5.84
N ARG A 922 -36.27 11.52 -5.07
CA ARG A 922 -36.98 10.30 -5.48
C ARG A 922 -37.77 10.52 -6.77
N GLN A 923 -38.55 11.59 -6.83
CA GLN A 923 -39.39 11.90 -7.98
C GLN A 923 -38.55 12.13 -9.26
N VAL A 924 -37.56 13.01 -9.20
CA VAL A 924 -36.76 13.38 -10.38
C VAL A 924 -35.88 12.23 -10.85
N LEU A 925 -35.16 11.57 -9.94
CA LEU A 925 -34.22 10.51 -10.35
C LEU A 925 -34.97 9.22 -10.73
N SER A 926 -35.95 8.78 -9.93
CA SER A 926 -36.61 7.49 -10.15
C SER A 926 -37.82 7.55 -11.09
N ALA A 927 -38.64 8.60 -11.02
CA ALA A 927 -39.89 8.65 -11.80
C ALA A 927 -39.73 9.42 -13.12
N GLU A 928 -38.82 10.40 -13.19
CA GLU A 928 -38.64 11.23 -14.37
C GLU A 928 -37.41 10.80 -15.21
N ILE A 929 -36.22 10.67 -14.60
CA ILE A 929 -34.97 10.40 -15.31
C ILE A 929 -34.75 8.91 -15.59
N ALA A 930 -34.98 8.02 -14.61
CA ALA A 930 -34.72 6.59 -14.79
C ALA A 930 -35.46 5.96 -15.99
N PRO A 931 -36.73 6.29 -16.29
CA PRO A 931 -37.40 5.79 -17.51
C PRO A 931 -36.72 6.20 -18.82
N LEU A 932 -35.93 7.28 -18.79
CA LEU A 932 -35.15 7.78 -19.93
C LEU A 932 -33.72 7.22 -19.96
N GLY A 933 -33.33 6.38 -18.99
CA GLY A 933 -31.95 5.96 -18.77
C GLY A 933 -31.29 5.30 -19.98
N ALA A 934 -32.02 4.48 -20.74
CA ALA A 934 -31.52 3.88 -21.98
C ALA A 934 -31.43 4.87 -23.15
N LEU A 935 -32.20 5.97 -23.11
CA LEU A 935 -32.30 6.96 -24.18
C LEU A 935 -31.27 8.09 -24.03
N VAL A 936 -31.05 8.61 -22.82
CA VAL A 936 -30.18 9.77 -22.53
C VAL A 936 -28.78 9.62 -23.14
N PRO A 937 -28.08 8.48 -23.00
CA PRO A 937 -26.77 8.26 -23.62
C PRO A 937 -26.74 8.44 -25.14
N SER A 938 -27.88 8.21 -25.80
CA SER A 938 -28.05 8.23 -27.25
C SER A 938 -28.63 9.56 -27.77
N TRP A 939 -28.88 10.54 -26.89
CA TRP A 939 -29.46 11.83 -27.29
C TRP A 939 -28.59 12.55 -28.33
N ARG A 940 -29.23 13.10 -29.34
CA ARG A 940 -28.61 13.97 -30.34
C ARG A 940 -29.19 15.36 -30.18
N ASN A 941 -28.53 16.18 -29.38
CA ASN A 941 -28.92 17.58 -29.28
C ASN A 941 -28.64 18.31 -30.61
N ARG A 942 -29.55 19.19 -31.02
CA ARG A 942 -29.19 20.25 -31.97
C ARG A 942 -28.11 21.12 -31.32
N PRO A 943 -27.06 21.55 -32.05
CA PRO A 943 -26.04 22.42 -31.48
C PRO A 943 -26.72 23.67 -30.90
N ARG A 944 -26.53 23.92 -29.59
CA ARG A 944 -26.92 25.21 -29.01
C ARG A 944 -26.13 26.29 -29.76
N ARG A 945 -26.80 27.36 -30.19
CA ARG A 945 -26.17 28.50 -30.91
C ARG A 945 -25.38 29.42 -29.95
N LEU A 946 -24.70 28.83 -28.96
CA LEU A 946 -23.86 29.51 -28.00
C LEU A 946 -22.41 29.11 -28.26
N ALA A 947 -21.56 30.09 -28.54
CA ALA A 947 -20.12 29.88 -28.67
C ALA A 947 -19.44 30.37 -27.39
N ILE A 948 -19.04 29.45 -26.50
CA ILE A 948 -18.11 29.80 -25.42
C ILE A 948 -16.70 29.85 -26.01
N VAL A 949 -16.16 31.07 -26.14
CA VAL A 949 -14.76 31.27 -26.50
C VAL A 949 -13.93 31.22 -25.24
N ARG A 950 -13.20 30.12 -25.05
CA ARG A 950 -12.26 29.93 -23.95
C ARG A 950 -10.86 29.71 -24.54
N SER A 951 -10.06 30.76 -24.57
CA SER A 951 -8.71 30.72 -25.14
C SER A 951 -7.66 30.42 -24.07
N PHE A 952 -6.80 29.42 -24.33
CA PHE A 952 -5.70 29.13 -23.43
C PHE A 952 -4.71 30.30 -23.34
N ALA A 953 -4.43 30.98 -24.45
CA ALA A 953 -3.59 32.18 -24.45
C ALA A 953 -4.20 33.27 -23.57
N SER A 954 -5.50 33.55 -23.72
CA SER A 954 -6.18 34.53 -22.85
C SER A 954 -6.07 34.16 -21.37
N GLN A 955 -6.13 32.87 -21.02
CA GLN A 955 -5.98 32.41 -19.65
C GLN A 955 -4.54 32.50 -19.14
N LEU A 956 -3.53 32.21 -19.96
CA LEU A 956 -2.13 32.24 -19.53
C LEU A 956 -1.62 33.68 -19.31
N PHE A 957 -2.19 34.61 -20.06
CA PHE A 957 -1.68 35.97 -20.24
C PHE A 957 -2.67 37.07 -19.81
N SER A 958 -3.73 36.69 -19.09
CA SER A 958 -4.71 37.61 -18.48
C SER A 958 -4.19 38.27 -17.23
#